data_AF-A0A847VGS5-F1
#
_entry.id   AF-A0A847VGS5-F1
#
_cell.length_a   1.000
_cell.length_b   1.000
_cell.length_c   1.000
_cell.angle_alpha   90.00
_cell.angle_beta   90.00
_cell.angle_gamma   90.00
#
_symmetry.space_group_name_H-M   'P 1'
#
loop_
_entity.id
_entity.type
_entity.pdbx_description
1 polymer ?
#
loop_
_entity_poly.entity_id
_entity_poly.type
_entity_poly.pdbx_seq_one_letter_code
_entity_poly.pdbx_strand_id
1 'polypeptide(L)'
;MNRAQARARRVLFAWLALGAAAFALLPWYFPQNVTLLRALPGVFGGGETASGLVQALRHGRPWLWSGLAGLALCAWAWRLPAGRGQGRMLLAGSALGLAGLAGSGFAIGAAGWSYEWLNAAFGALPNGQFGIGLGGALVLLALLMLLGAGVARLGYFRGDFFVAGAVVLCAALLLLFVALPVGKALVGAFLDDSGAFSPAALIERLAHERVWGLACLAGGVRCGTAWNTLALALLTAGGTTLMGTLIALYAERGSAGLTRGMGRTLNVVALLPIITPPFVVGLGLILLFGRAGLLNQFLEWAFGIAPTRWFYGLFGIWLAQMFAFTPIAFMIMRGVVQGIAPSMEEAAQTLRASRLETFRTVTLPLMKPGLANAFLVGFIESIADFGNPIVVGGQYSVLSTDIFFAIVGAQYDQGRAASLALVLTAFALAVFFVQQRVLGRTSYTTVSGKGDAGIAMPLPERVRRLALGLAGPWLAFTLLVYLFAFTGGFVQTWGRDYTPTLRHFVTAFDLQWGAHGLVWAGTAWNSLFTTIRLAALAAPVCALIGLLISWLLARTQFVGQRAFEFGALLAFAIPGTVLGVSYILAFNVPPFELTGTGLIIVLCFVFRALPVGVRAGTASFKQLDRNLDEASTMLRANTATTLARVVLPLLKP
;
A
#
# COMPACT_ATOMS: atom_id res chain seq x y z
N MET A 1 32.35 -6.35 -35.27
CA MET A 1 31.31 -6.52 -34.23
C MET A 1 30.86 -5.15 -33.75
N ASN A 2 29.58 -4.81 -33.89
CA ASN A 2 29.08 -3.46 -33.59
C ASN A 2 29.20 -3.15 -32.08
N ARG A 3 29.59 -1.93 -31.67
CA ARG A 3 29.84 -1.60 -30.23
C ARG A 3 28.65 -1.96 -29.32
N ALA A 4 27.43 -1.81 -29.82
CA ALA A 4 26.20 -2.20 -29.12
C ALA A 4 26.08 -3.72 -28.86
N GLN A 5 26.46 -4.54 -29.84
CA GLN A 5 26.43 -6.01 -29.71
C GLN A 5 27.48 -6.51 -28.70
N ALA A 6 28.69 -5.91 -28.73
CA ALA A 6 29.73 -6.23 -27.76
C ALA A 6 29.30 -5.90 -26.32
N ARG A 7 28.65 -4.75 -26.12
CA ARG A 7 28.10 -4.35 -24.82
C ARG A 7 26.99 -5.29 -24.35
N ALA A 8 26.03 -5.63 -25.22
CA ALA A 8 24.97 -6.58 -24.88
C ALA A 8 25.52 -7.96 -24.47
N ARG A 9 26.56 -8.43 -25.17
CA ARG A 9 27.23 -9.71 -24.85
C ARG A 9 27.92 -9.69 -23.48
N ARG A 10 28.51 -8.55 -23.08
CA ARG A 10 29.08 -8.36 -21.72
C ARG A 10 28.02 -8.36 -20.64
N VAL A 11 26.89 -7.68 -20.88
CA VAL A 11 25.77 -7.64 -19.92
C VAL A 11 25.18 -9.03 -19.70
N LEU A 12 24.95 -9.79 -20.77
CA LEU A 12 24.51 -11.19 -20.68
C LEU A 12 25.47 -12.05 -19.86
N PHE A 13 26.78 -11.92 -20.12
CA PHE A 13 27.80 -12.64 -19.37
C PHE A 13 27.82 -12.25 -17.89
N ALA A 14 27.67 -10.96 -17.56
CA ALA A 14 27.65 -10.51 -16.18
C ALA A 14 26.49 -11.14 -15.38
N TRP A 15 25.29 -11.21 -15.96
CA TRP A 15 24.15 -11.89 -15.31
C TRP A 15 24.35 -13.39 -15.17
N LEU A 16 24.92 -14.04 -16.19
CA LEU A 16 25.28 -15.47 -16.12
C LEU A 16 26.32 -15.75 -15.03
N ALA A 17 27.38 -14.94 -14.97
CA ALA A 17 28.44 -15.06 -13.98
C ALA A 17 27.89 -14.82 -12.57
N LEU A 18 27.03 -13.82 -12.38
CA LEU A 18 26.36 -13.56 -11.12
C LEU A 18 25.49 -14.75 -10.68
N GLY A 19 24.65 -15.27 -11.58
CA GLY A 19 23.80 -16.42 -11.29
C GLY A 19 24.61 -17.68 -10.95
N ALA A 20 25.64 -18.00 -11.73
CA ALA A 20 26.50 -19.15 -11.48
C ALA A 20 27.29 -19.01 -10.16
N ALA A 21 27.86 -17.83 -9.90
CA ALA A 21 28.55 -17.55 -8.65
C ALA A 21 27.61 -17.64 -7.44
N ALA A 22 26.40 -17.07 -7.54
CA ALA A 22 25.41 -17.15 -6.46
C ALA A 22 24.96 -18.59 -6.18
N PHE A 23 24.79 -19.40 -7.23
CA PHE A 23 24.42 -20.82 -7.09
C PHE A 23 25.51 -21.64 -6.37
N ALA A 24 26.79 -21.28 -6.57
CA ALA A 24 27.93 -22.04 -6.05
C ALA A 24 28.49 -21.53 -4.72
N LEU A 25 28.44 -20.20 -4.47
CA LEU A 25 29.21 -19.54 -3.41
C LEU A 25 28.35 -18.90 -2.32
N LEU A 26 27.03 -18.90 -2.45
CA LEU A 26 26.14 -18.24 -1.50
C LEU A 26 25.12 -19.24 -0.93
N PRO A 27 24.71 -19.07 0.34
CA PRO A 27 23.75 -19.96 0.97
C PRO A 27 22.44 -19.94 0.19
N TRP A 28 21.96 -21.12 -0.21
CA TRP A 28 20.73 -21.24 -1.00
C TRP A 28 19.48 -20.96 -0.17
N TYR A 29 19.46 -21.47 1.07
CA TYR A 29 18.38 -21.33 2.02
C TYR A 29 18.76 -20.36 3.15
N PHE A 30 17.76 -19.76 3.78
CA PHE A 30 17.93 -18.86 4.92
C PHE A 30 17.21 -19.44 6.15
N PRO A 31 17.93 -20.14 7.06
CA PRO A 31 17.34 -20.58 8.31
C PRO A 31 17.02 -19.36 9.19
N GLN A 32 15.81 -19.28 9.75
CA GLN A 32 15.30 -18.08 10.44
C GLN A 32 16.16 -17.60 11.63
N ASN A 33 17.02 -18.47 12.18
CA ASN A 33 17.86 -18.20 13.35
C ASN A 33 19.30 -17.76 13.03
N VAL A 34 19.68 -17.65 11.75
CA VAL A 34 21.09 -17.48 11.34
C VAL A 34 21.26 -16.23 10.48
N THR A 35 22.20 -15.36 10.85
CA THR A 35 22.55 -14.20 10.02
C THR A 35 23.39 -14.62 8.81
N LEU A 36 23.38 -13.85 7.72
CA LEU A 36 24.15 -14.14 6.51
C LEU A 36 25.64 -14.41 6.83
N LEU A 37 26.25 -13.59 7.68
CA LEU A 37 27.64 -13.73 8.12
C LEU A 37 27.90 -15.08 8.82
N ARG A 38 26.95 -15.55 9.62
CA ARG A 38 27.04 -16.85 10.30
C ARG A 38 26.73 -18.03 9.38
N ALA A 39 26.03 -17.81 8.27
CA ALA A 39 25.74 -18.85 7.28
C ALA A 39 26.89 -19.08 6.29
N LEU A 40 27.76 -18.09 6.06
CA LEU A 40 28.87 -18.17 5.10
C LEU A 40 29.85 -19.34 5.32
N PRO A 41 30.27 -19.69 6.55
CA PRO A 41 31.17 -20.82 6.77
C PRO A 41 30.58 -22.17 6.32
N GLY A 42 29.26 -22.31 6.36
CA GLY A 42 28.56 -23.53 5.99
C GLY A 42 28.24 -23.68 4.51
N VAL A 43 28.67 -22.74 3.64
CA VAL A 43 28.36 -22.74 2.19
C VAL A 43 28.85 -24.01 1.48
N PHE A 44 29.99 -24.57 1.92
CA PHE A 44 30.63 -25.71 1.24
C PHE A 44 30.31 -27.10 1.85
N GLY A 45 29.53 -27.16 2.93
CA GLY A 45 29.23 -28.45 3.57
C GLY A 45 28.18 -28.46 4.69
N GLY A 46 27.61 -27.31 5.06
CA GLY A 46 26.56 -27.26 6.06
C GLY A 46 25.21 -27.71 5.48
N GLY A 47 24.50 -28.62 6.16
CA GLY A 47 23.25 -29.19 5.65
C GLY A 47 22.17 -28.16 5.28
N GLU A 48 22.02 -27.10 6.09
CA GLU A 48 20.99 -26.08 5.86
C GLU A 48 21.52 -24.82 5.16
N THR A 49 22.79 -24.49 5.39
CA THR A 49 23.43 -23.25 4.92
C THR A 49 24.26 -23.43 3.64
N ALA A 50 24.34 -24.64 3.10
CA ALA A 50 25.09 -24.93 1.88
C ALA A 50 24.60 -24.13 0.67
N SER A 51 25.50 -23.95 -0.31
CA SER A 51 25.15 -23.39 -1.62
C SER A 51 24.23 -24.29 -2.42
N GLY A 52 23.56 -23.73 -3.43
CA GLY A 52 22.62 -24.49 -4.27
C GLY A 52 23.27 -25.71 -4.91
N LEU A 53 24.56 -25.58 -5.29
CA LEU A 53 25.35 -26.68 -5.83
C LEU A 53 25.57 -27.81 -4.82
N VAL A 54 25.98 -27.47 -3.60
CA VAL A 54 26.25 -28.46 -2.54
C VAL A 54 24.95 -29.10 -2.04
N GLN A 55 23.88 -28.31 -1.95
CA GLN A 55 22.53 -28.79 -1.63
C GLN A 55 22.05 -29.83 -2.65
N ALA A 56 22.25 -29.57 -3.94
CA ALA A 56 21.85 -30.48 -5.01
C ALA A 56 22.70 -31.76 -5.05
N LEU A 57 24.02 -31.65 -4.80
CA LEU A 57 24.97 -32.77 -4.91
C LEU A 57 25.01 -33.66 -3.66
N ARG A 58 24.99 -33.09 -2.46
CA ARG A 58 25.30 -33.80 -1.20
C ARG A 58 24.13 -33.93 -0.24
N HIS A 59 23.12 -33.05 -0.34
CA HIS A 59 21.99 -33.01 0.61
C HIS A 59 20.67 -33.49 0.00
N GLY A 60 20.71 -34.16 -1.16
CA GLY A 60 19.55 -34.82 -1.73
C GLY A 60 18.45 -33.86 -2.20
N ARG A 61 18.80 -32.67 -2.69
CA ARG A 61 17.85 -31.67 -3.21
C ARG A 61 17.96 -31.49 -4.73
N PRO A 62 17.62 -32.52 -5.54
CA PRO A 62 17.88 -32.52 -6.99
C PRO A 62 17.03 -31.51 -7.78
N TRP A 63 15.93 -31.01 -7.22
CA TRP A 63 15.12 -29.99 -7.90
C TRP A 63 15.88 -28.68 -8.20
N LEU A 64 16.93 -28.39 -7.43
CA LEU A 64 17.81 -27.24 -7.66
C LEU A 64 18.60 -27.34 -8.98
N TRP A 65 18.74 -28.55 -9.55
CA TRP A 65 19.35 -28.74 -10.88
C TRP A 65 18.59 -28.00 -11.97
N SER A 66 17.29 -27.76 -11.81
CA SER A 66 16.52 -26.97 -12.77
C SER A 66 17.05 -25.54 -12.92
N GLY A 67 17.43 -24.89 -11.81
CA GLY A 67 18.04 -23.56 -11.81
C GLY A 67 19.39 -23.55 -12.54
N LEU A 68 20.25 -24.54 -12.26
CA LEU A 68 21.55 -24.66 -12.91
C LEU A 68 21.42 -25.01 -14.40
N ALA A 69 20.50 -25.93 -14.75
CA ALA A 69 20.22 -26.31 -16.13
C ALA A 69 19.72 -25.11 -16.94
N GLY A 70 18.86 -24.26 -16.35
CA GLY A 70 18.43 -23.00 -16.94
C GLY A 70 19.60 -22.05 -17.21
N LEU A 71 20.47 -21.83 -16.22
CA LEU A 71 21.68 -21.02 -16.38
C LEU A 71 22.65 -21.60 -17.42
N ALA A 72 22.82 -22.92 -17.46
CA ALA A 72 23.67 -23.61 -18.43
C ALA A 72 23.14 -23.45 -19.87
N LEU A 73 21.82 -23.55 -20.06
CA LEU A 73 21.20 -23.32 -21.37
C LEU A 73 21.35 -21.85 -21.80
N CYS A 74 21.22 -20.90 -20.87
CA CYS A 74 21.50 -19.49 -21.14
C CYS A 74 22.99 -19.24 -21.45
N ALA A 75 23.91 -19.96 -20.81
CA ALA A 75 25.34 -19.90 -21.10
C ALA A 75 25.66 -20.45 -22.49
N TRP A 76 24.94 -21.50 -22.92
CA TRP A 76 25.03 -21.97 -24.30
C TRP A 76 24.46 -20.93 -25.28
N ALA A 77 23.33 -20.32 -24.96
CA ALA A 77 22.73 -19.24 -25.74
C ALA A 77 23.68 -18.02 -25.90
N TRP A 78 24.49 -17.72 -24.89
CA TRP A 78 25.48 -16.65 -24.95
C TRP A 78 26.60 -16.92 -25.98
N ARG A 79 26.88 -18.18 -26.31
CA ARG A 79 27.84 -18.57 -27.36
C ARG A 79 27.26 -18.44 -28.78
N LEU A 80 25.94 -18.43 -28.93
CA LEU A 80 25.27 -18.31 -30.22
C LEU A 80 25.43 -16.90 -30.83
N PRO A 81 25.38 -16.78 -32.18
CA PRO A 81 25.37 -15.49 -32.83
C PRO A 81 24.15 -14.66 -32.43
N ALA A 82 24.34 -13.34 -32.39
CA ALA A 82 23.31 -12.39 -32.01
C ALA A 82 22.13 -12.45 -33.00
N GLY A 83 20.96 -12.86 -32.52
CA GLY A 83 19.75 -12.95 -33.34
C GLY A 83 18.58 -13.61 -32.61
N ARG A 84 17.51 -13.93 -33.35
CA ARG A 84 16.31 -14.59 -32.79
C ARG A 84 16.62 -15.98 -32.22
N GLY A 85 17.59 -16.71 -32.78
CA GLY A 85 18.02 -18.01 -32.25
C GLY A 85 18.59 -17.92 -30.82
N GLN A 86 19.49 -16.96 -30.57
CA GLN A 86 19.97 -16.63 -29.22
C GLN A 86 18.81 -16.22 -28.31
N GLY A 87 17.85 -15.42 -28.80
CA GLY A 87 16.68 -15.02 -28.04
C GLY A 87 15.80 -16.18 -27.58
N ARG A 88 15.49 -17.12 -28.49
CA ARG A 88 14.71 -18.33 -28.19
C ARG A 88 15.41 -19.19 -27.13
N MET A 89 16.72 -19.37 -27.25
CA MET A 89 17.49 -20.16 -26.28
C MET A 89 17.60 -19.48 -24.91
N LEU A 90 17.80 -18.16 -24.87
CA LEU A 90 17.79 -17.40 -23.60
C LEU A 90 16.42 -17.50 -22.93
N LEU A 91 15.34 -17.37 -23.69
CA LEU A 91 13.97 -17.50 -23.19
C LEU A 91 13.73 -18.92 -22.67
N ALA A 92 14.09 -19.96 -23.44
CA ALA A 92 13.92 -21.35 -23.03
C ALA A 92 14.70 -21.66 -21.74
N GLY A 93 15.94 -21.19 -21.64
CA GLY A 93 16.80 -21.45 -20.47
C GLY A 93 16.31 -20.74 -19.23
N SER A 94 15.95 -19.47 -19.38
CA SER A 94 15.40 -18.68 -18.27
C SER A 94 14.04 -19.21 -17.83
N ALA A 95 13.18 -19.60 -18.77
CA ALA A 95 11.88 -20.19 -18.47
C ALA A 95 12.03 -21.56 -17.78
N LEU A 96 12.95 -22.42 -18.23
CA LEU A 96 13.23 -23.71 -17.60
C LEU A 96 13.72 -23.53 -16.16
N GLY A 97 14.67 -22.60 -15.94
CA GLY A 97 15.18 -22.29 -14.61
C GLY A 97 14.10 -21.70 -13.71
N LEU A 98 13.36 -20.68 -14.16
CA LEU A 98 12.32 -20.03 -13.36
C LEU A 98 11.14 -20.95 -13.09
N ALA A 99 10.64 -21.68 -14.08
CA ALA A 99 9.52 -22.60 -13.90
C ALA A 99 9.90 -23.79 -13.04
N GLY A 100 11.12 -24.32 -13.18
CA GLY A 100 11.60 -25.41 -12.33
C GLY A 100 11.79 -24.98 -10.87
N LEU A 101 12.40 -23.81 -10.64
CA LEU A 101 12.59 -23.28 -9.29
C LEU A 101 11.27 -22.81 -8.65
N ALA A 102 10.36 -22.20 -9.40
CA ALA A 102 9.03 -21.85 -8.89
C ALA A 102 8.17 -23.10 -8.65
N GLY A 103 8.18 -24.05 -9.58
CA GLY A 103 7.45 -25.31 -9.46
C GLY A 103 7.90 -26.10 -8.24
N SER A 104 9.20 -26.34 -8.09
CA SER A 104 9.74 -26.99 -6.88
C SER A 104 9.56 -26.14 -5.63
N GLY A 105 9.72 -24.82 -5.75
CA GLY A 105 9.50 -23.84 -4.69
C GLY A 105 8.12 -23.93 -4.06
N PHE A 106 7.06 -24.00 -4.86
CA PHE A 106 5.69 -24.07 -4.34
C PHE A 106 5.19 -25.51 -4.11
N ALA A 107 5.77 -26.49 -4.77
CA ALA A 107 5.40 -27.90 -4.61
C ALA A 107 6.01 -28.56 -3.36
N ILE A 108 7.14 -28.06 -2.85
CA ILE A 108 7.86 -28.63 -1.71
C ILE A 108 7.74 -27.67 -0.51
N GLY A 109 7.20 -28.14 0.60
CA GLY A 109 7.14 -27.43 1.88
C GLY A 109 8.30 -27.78 2.81
N ALA A 110 8.20 -27.37 4.08
CA ALA A 110 9.23 -27.61 5.09
C ALA A 110 9.38 -29.09 5.48
N ALA A 111 8.29 -29.86 5.43
CA ALA A 111 8.24 -31.26 5.84
C ALA A 111 8.11 -32.25 4.66
N GLY A 112 8.21 -31.81 3.40
CA GLY A 112 8.04 -32.66 2.23
C GLY A 112 7.14 -32.04 1.17
N TRP A 113 6.33 -32.83 0.46
CA TRP A 113 5.42 -32.30 -0.57
C TRP A 113 4.30 -31.44 0.03
N SER A 114 4.03 -30.28 -0.58
CA SER A 114 2.94 -29.37 -0.19
C SER A 114 1.56 -29.90 -0.57
N TYR A 115 1.50 -30.86 -1.50
CA TYR A 115 0.25 -31.44 -2.01
C TYR A 115 0.26 -32.95 -1.88
N GLU A 116 -0.83 -33.52 -1.38
CA GLU A 116 -0.92 -34.96 -1.11
C GLU A 116 -0.78 -35.83 -2.37
N TRP A 117 -1.32 -35.37 -3.50
CA TRP A 117 -1.18 -36.09 -4.78
C TRP A 117 0.27 -36.24 -5.24
N LEU A 118 1.19 -35.36 -4.81
CA LEU A 118 2.62 -35.49 -5.10
C LEU A 118 3.27 -36.59 -4.26
N ASN A 119 2.84 -36.77 -3.01
CA ASN A 119 3.25 -37.94 -2.22
C ASN A 119 2.81 -39.24 -2.90
N ALA A 120 1.59 -39.27 -3.45
CA ALA A 120 1.09 -40.44 -4.16
C ALA A 120 1.85 -40.71 -5.48
N ALA A 121 2.21 -39.65 -6.22
CA ALA A 121 2.87 -39.78 -7.52
C ALA A 121 4.40 -40.06 -7.43
N PHE A 122 5.08 -39.47 -6.43
CA PHE A 122 6.54 -39.49 -6.35
C PHE A 122 7.09 -40.12 -5.06
N GLY A 123 6.22 -40.58 -4.17
CA GLY A 123 6.60 -41.04 -2.83
C GLY A 123 6.84 -39.90 -1.85
N ALA A 124 6.98 -40.23 -0.57
CA ALA A 124 7.28 -39.27 0.49
C ALA A 124 8.66 -38.63 0.28
N LEU A 125 8.74 -37.31 0.36
CA LEU A 125 9.99 -36.56 0.26
C LEU A 125 10.60 -36.40 1.67
N PRO A 126 11.73 -37.07 1.98
CA PRO A 126 12.26 -37.11 3.36
C PRO A 126 12.84 -35.76 3.81
N ASN A 127 13.33 -34.95 2.87
CA ASN A 127 13.90 -33.63 3.15
C ASN A 127 13.04 -32.57 2.46
N GLY A 128 12.35 -31.75 3.25
CA GLY A 128 11.69 -30.56 2.72
C GLY A 128 12.68 -29.45 2.37
N GLN A 129 12.14 -28.25 2.18
CA GLN A 129 12.93 -27.05 1.92
C GLN A 129 12.59 -25.92 2.88
N PHE A 130 13.55 -25.00 3.02
CA PHE A 130 13.37 -23.78 3.80
C PHE A 130 13.13 -22.59 2.87
N GLY A 131 12.91 -21.41 3.46
CA GLY A 131 12.90 -20.15 2.74
C GLY A 131 14.16 -19.92 1.89
N ILE A 132 13.98 -19.46 0.66
CA ILE A 132 15.06 -19.09 -0.26
C ILE A 132 15.88 -17.95 0.37
N GLY A 133 17.18 -18.19 0.48
CA GLY A 133 18.17 -17.22 0.90
C GLY A 133 18.77 -16.41 -0.26
N LEU A 134 19.87 -15.72 0.05
CA LEU A 134 20.49 -14.77 -0.87
C LEU A 134 21.01 -15.42 -2.16
N GLY A 135 21.49 -16.67 -2.09
CA GLY A 135 21.93 -17.42 -3.27
C GLY A 135 20.79 -17.66 -4.25
N GLY A 136 19.66 -18.20 -3.79
CA GLY A 136 18.50 -18.42 -4.65
C GLY A 136 17.86 -17.11 -5.14
N ALA A 137 17.81 -16.07 -4.31
CA ALA A 137 17.29 -14.76 -4.71
C ALA A 137 18.10 -14.14 -5.88
N LEU A 138 19.43 -14.21 -5.83
CA LEU A 138 20.30 -13.71 -6.90
C LEU A 138 20.22 -14.57 -8.17
N VAL A 139 20.04 -15.88 -8.04
CA VAL A 139 19.80 -16.76 -9.19
C VAL A 139 18.48 -16.43 -9.87
N LEU A 140 17.40 -16.24 -9.11
CA LEU A 140 16.11 -15.80 -9.65
C LEU A 140 16.22 -14.44 -10.34
N LEU A 141 16.92 -13.47 -9.74
CA LEU A 141 17.19 -12.18 -10.35
C LEU A 141 17.96 -12.31 -11.67
N ALA A 142 19.01 -13.12 -11.71
CA ALA A 142 19.79 -13.35 -12.93
C ALA A 142 18.94 -13.99 -14.04
N LEU A 143 18.13 -15.00 -13.71
CA LEU A 143 17.23 -15.65 -14.67
C LEU A 143 16.15 -14.68 -15.18
N LEU A 144 15.58 -13.81 -14.34
CA LEU A 144 14.62 -12.78 -14.76
C LEU A 144 15.26 -11.77 -15.73
N MET A 145 16.49 -11.34 -15.46
CA MET A 145 17.20 -10.41 -16.36
C MET A 145 17.58 -11.07 -17.69
N LEU A 146 17.96 -12.35 -17.67
CA LEU A 146 18.20 -13.15 -18.87
C LEU A 146 16.92 -13.43 -19.66
N LEU A 147 15.78 -13.60 -18.99
CA LEU A 147 14.47 -13.71 -19.62
C LEU A 147 14.12 -12.43 -20.37
N GLY A 148 14.25 -11.27 -19.71
CA GLY A 148 14.06 -9.97 -20.35
C GLY A 148 14.97 -9.78 -21.56
N ALA A 149 16.23 -10.22 -21.47
CA ALA A 149 17.16 -10.18 -22.59
C ALA A 149 16.77 -11.12 -23.75
N GLY A 150 16.24 -12.30 -23.44
CA GLY A 150 15.70 -13.23 -24.43
C GLY A 150 14.49 -12.64 -25.16
N VAL A 151 13.56 -12.04 -24.42
CA VAL A 151 12.35 -11.40 -24.99
C VAL A 151 12.71 -10.20 -25.86
N ALA A 152 13.65 -9.35 -25.44
CA ALA A 152 14.18 -8.26 -26.26
C ALA A 152 14.77 -8.78 -27.59
N ARG A 153 15.55 -9.86 -27.55
CA ARG A 153 16.16 -10.49 -28.74
C ARG A 153 15.15 -11.05 -29.74
N LEU A 154 13.93 -11.37 -29.30
CA LEU A 154 12.85 -11.83 -30.19
C LEU A 154 12.19 -10.69 -30.97
N GLY A 155 12.46 -9.43 -30.62
CA GLY A 155 11.92 -8.24 -31.28
C GLY A 155 10.86 -7.49 -30.45
N TYR A 156 10.49 -8.01 -29.28
CA TYR A 156 9.65 -7.29 -28.33
C TYR A 156 10.43 -6.12 -27.70
N PHE A 157 9.71 -5.14 -27.14
CA PHE A 157 10.31 -3.94 -26.52
C PHE A 157 11.30 -3.19 -27.42
N ARG A 158 11.09 -3.23 -28.74
CA ARG A 158 12.00 -2.65 -29.76
C ARG A 158 13.46 -3.17 -29.66
N GLY A 159 13.66 -4.35 -29.07
CA GLY A 159 15.00 -4.92 -28.88
C GLY A 159 15.81 -4.32 -27.73
N ASP A 160 15.21 -3.52 -26.86
CA ASP A 160 15.90 -2.89 -25.73
C ASP A 160 15.98 -3.83 -24.51
N PHE A 161 17.20 -4.27 -24.20
CA PHE A 161 17.50 -5.12 -23.05
C PHE A 161 17.15 -4.49 -21.71
N PHE A 162 17.35 -3.17 -21.56
CA PHE A 162 17.10 -2.48 -20.29
C PHE A 162 15.60 -2.36 -20.04
N VAL A 163 14.83 -1.95 -21.05
CA VAL A 163 13.36 -1.86 -20.94
C VAL A 163 12.76 -3.24 -20.68
N ALA A 164 13.13 -4.25 -21.47
CA ALA A 164 12.60 -5.60 -21.31
C ALA A 164 12.96 -6.20 -19.95
N GLY A 165 14.21 -6.03 -19.49
CA GLY A 165 14.64 -6.46 -18.15
C GLY A 165 13.89 -5.75 -17.03
N ALA A 166 13.71 -4.44 -17.12
CA ALA A 166 12.97 -3.66 -16.14
C ALA A 166 11.49 -4.06 -16.06
N VAL A 167 10.83 -4.29 -17.21
CA VAL A 167 9.43 -4.75 -17.26
C VAL A 167 9.30 -6.15 -16.66
N VAL A 168 10.19 -7.08 -17.03
CA VAL A 168 10.17 -8.45 -16.49
C VAL A 168 10.40 -8.45 -14.98
N LEU A 169 11.38 -7.70 -14.49
CA LEU A 169 11.67 -7.58 -13.06
C LEU A 169 10.50 -6.97 -12.29
N CYS A 170 9.97 -5.83 -12.75
CA CYS A 170 8.83 -5.18 -12.08
C CYS A 170 7.59 -6.09 -12.11
N ALA A 171 7.34 -6.79 -13.22
CA ALA A 171 6.23 -7.72 -13.32
C ALA A 171 6.40 -8.89 -12.34
N ALA A 172 7.61 -9.44 -12.21
CA ALA A 172 7.90 -10.49 -11.24
C ALA A 172 7.71 -10.00 -9.79
N LEU A 173 8.14 -8.77 -9.47
CA LEU A 173 7.93 -8.17 -8.15
C LEU A 173 6.44 -7.95 -7.85
N LEU A 174 5.67 -7.42 -8.81
CA LEU A 174 4.22 -7.26 -8.68
C LEU A 174 3.51 -8.61 -8.53
N LEU A 175 3.93 -9.63 -9.29
CA LEU A 175 3.39 -10.98 -9.15
C LEU A 175 3.71 -11.57 -7.77
N LEU A 176 4.95 -11.44 -7.30
CA LEU A 176 5.41 -12.04 -6.05
C LEU A 176 4.86 -11.33 -4.81
N PHE A 177 4.80 -10.00 -4.80
CA PHE A 177 4.48 -9.22 -3.59
C PHE A 177 3.10 -8.55 -3.61
N VAL A 178 2.38 -8.62 -4.74
CA VAL A 178 0.99 -8.15 -4.82
C VAL A 178 0.07 -9.30 -5.22
N ALA A 179 0.27 -9.89 -6.39
CA ALA A 179 -0.67 -10.89 -6.90
C ALA A 179 -0.67 -12.20 -6.10
N LEU A 180 0.51 -12.71 -5.70
CA LEU A 180 0.63 -13.97 -4.96
C LEU A 180 0.02 -13.89 -3.55
N PRO A 181 0.32 -12.89 -2.69
CA PRO A 181 -0.35 -12.72 -1.41
C PRO A 181 -1.86 -12.72 -1.56
N VAL A 182 -2.36 -11.87 -2.44
CA VAL A 182 -3.80 -11.72 -2.68
C VAL A 182 -4.40 -13.02 -3.18
N GLY A 183 -3.76 -13.68 -4.15
CA GLY A 183 -4.18 -14.98 -4.65
C GLY A 183 -4.21 -16.05 -3.56
N LYS A 184 -3.20 -16.11 -2.68
CA LYS A 184 -3.16 -17.03 -1.54
C LYS A 184 -4.28 -16.76 -0.53
N ALA A 185 -4.58 -15.50 -0.24
CA ALA A 185 -5.71 -15.15 0.61
C ALA A 185 -7.05 -15.53 -0.06
N LEU A 186 -7.22 -15.25 -1.35
CA LEU A 186 -8.43 -15.63 -2.08
C LEU A 186 -8.63 -17.15 -2.10
N VAL A 187 -7.57 -17.93 -2.36
CA VAL A 187 -7.63 -19.40 -2.33
C VAL A 187 -7.86 -19.91 -0.91
N GLY A 188 -7.18 -19.34 0.08
CA GLY A 188 -7.32 -19.72 1.49
C GLY A 188 -8.76 -19.58 2.02
N ALA A 189 -9.55 -18.68 1.44
CA ALA A 189 -10.97 -18.54 1.78
C ALA A 189 -11.79 -19.80 1.43
N PHE A 190 -11.36 -20.58 0.43
CA PHE A 190 -11.99 -21.83 -0.01
C PHE A 190 -11.41 -23.08 0.66
N LEU A 191 -10.41 -22.97 1.54
CA LEU A 191 -9.81 -24.12 2.20
C LEU A 191 -10.52 -24.40 3.54
N ASP A 192 -10.83 -25.66 3.83
CA ASP A 192 -11.31 -26.07 5.15
C ASP A 192 -10.16 -26.18 6.17
N ASP A 193 -10.48 -26.57 7.40
CA ASP A 193 -9.50 -26.66 8.49
C ASP A 193 -8.47 -27.79 8.27
N SER A 194 -8.76 -28.74 7.39
CA SER A 194 -7.83 -29.78 6.93
C SER A 194 -6.94 -29.33 5.76
N GLY A 195 -7.19 -28.12 5.21
CA GLY A 195 -6.50 -27.59 4.06
C GLY A 195 -7.05 -28.08 2.71
N ALA A 196 -8.18 -28.80 2.70
CA ALA A 196 -8.82 -29.26 1.48
C ALA A 196 -9.71 -28.17 0.87
N PHE A 197 -9.82 -28.17 -0.46
CA PHE A 197 -10.68 -27.22 -1.16
C PHE A 197 -12.16 -27.55 -0.93
N SER A 198 -12.86 -26.68 -0.20
CA SER A 198 -14.25 -26.81 0.20
C SER A 198 -15.01 -25.50 -0.01
N PRO A 199 -15.75 -25.34 -1.13
CA PRO A 199 -16.65 -24.21 -1.32
C PRO A 199 -17.72 -24.11 -0.23
N ALA A 200 -18.10 -25.24 0.37
CA ALA A 200 -19.05 -25.28 1.49
C ALA A 200 -18.50 -24.55 2.72
N ALA A 201 -17.22 -24.75 3.06
CA ALA A 201 -16.57 -24.04 4.16
C ALA A 201 -16.55 -22.52 3.95
N LEU A 202 -16.33 -22.06 2.71
CA LEU A 202 -16.46 -20.65 2.37
C LEU A 202 -17.88 -20.13 2.62
N ILE A 203 -18.89 -20.83 2.09
CA ILE A 203 -20.29 -20.44 2.22
C ILE A 203 -20.70 -20.41 3.69
N GLU A 204 -20.31 -21.39 4.49
CA GLU A 204 -20.59 -21.45 5.92
C GLU A 204 -19.97 -20.26 6.67
N ARG A 205 -18.68 -19.98 6.44
CA ARG A 205 -17.98 -18.84 7.06
C ARG A 205 -18.57 -17.51 6.62
N LEU A 206 -18.96 -17.38 5.34
CA LEU A 206 -19.56 -16.16 4.80
C LEU A 206 -21.00 -15.97 5.28
N ALA A 207 -21.83 -17.01 5.28
CA ALA A 207 -23.24 -16.95 5.65
C ALA A 207 -23.46 -16.93 7.17
N HIS A 208 -22.39 -17.04 7.96
CA HIS A 208 -22.45 -17.00 9.40
C HIS A 208 -23.15 -15.71 9.89
N GLU A 209 -24.05 -15.85 10.85
CA GLU A 209 -24.84 -14.75 11.43
C GLU A 209 -23.98 -13.60 11.99
N ARG A 210 -22.74 -13.87 12.42
CA ARG A 210 -21.83 -12.82 12.90
C ARG A 210 -21.37 -11.87 11.79
N VAL A 211 -21.40 -12.31 10.52
CA VAL A 211 -21.00 -11.50 9.36
C VAL A 211 -22.17 -10.67 8.84
N TRP A 212 -23.34 -11.29 8.63
CA TRP A 212 -24.50 -10.64 7.97
C TRP A 212 -25.76 -10.54 8.83
N GLY A 213 -25.75 -11.01 10.07
CA GLY A 213 -26.91 -11.02 10.94
C GLY A 213 -27.50 -9.62 11.14
N LEU A 214 -28.83 -9.54 11.15
CA LEU A 214 -29.59 -8.30 11.32
C LEU A 214 -30.28 -8.24 12.70
N ALA A 215 -29.78 -9.00 13.68
CA ALA A 215 -30.35 -9.11 15.01
C ALA A 215 -30.55 -7.74 15.69
N CYS A 216 -29.68 -6.75 15.41
CA CYS A 216 -29.83 -5.38 15.89
C CYS A 216 -31.16 -4.70 15.53
N LEU A 217 -31.80 -5.07 14.42
CA LEU A 217 -33.10 -4.51 14.01
C LEU A 217 -34.26 -5.14 14.77
N ALA A 218 -34.05 -6.33 15.33
CA ALA A 218 -35.04 -7.11 16.08
C ALA A 218 -34.81 -7.07 17.61
N GLY A 219 -34.07 -6.07 18.11
CA GLY A 219 -33.78 -5.90 19.54
C GLY A 219 -32.53 -6.65 20.05
N GLY A 220 -31.79 -7.32 19.17
CA GLY A 220 -30.48 -7.91 19.47
C GLY A 220 -29.40 -6.86 19.71
N VAL A 221 -28.30 -7.27 20.34
CA VAL A 221 -27.26 -6.33 20.82
C VAL A 221 -26.41 -5.76 19.68
N ARG A 222 -26.26 -6.46 18.53
CA ARG A 222 -25.32 -6.08 17.46
C ARG A 222 -25.80 -6.51 16.06
N CYS A 223 -25.46 -5.72 15.04
CA CYS A 223 -25.54 -6.15 13.65
C CYS A 223 -24.26 -6.91 13.25
N GLY A 224 -24.35 -7.68 12.17
CA GLY A 224 -23.22 -8.37 11.56
C GLY A 224 -22.11 -7.41 11.14
N THR A 225 -20.87 -7.90 11.20
CA THR A 225 -19.67 -7.07 10.99
C THR A 225 -19.55 -6.51 9.58
N ALA A 226 -20.12 -7.18 8.57
CA ALA A 226 -20.17 -6.67 7.20
C ALA A 226 -21.06 -5.40 7.11
N TRP A 227 -22.25 -5.44 7.71
CA TRP A 227 -23.15 -4.28 7.76
C TRP A 227 -22.56 -3.13 8.56
N ASN A 228 -21.94 -3.44 9.70
CA ASN A 228 -21.28 -2.43 10.51
C ASN A 228 -20.15 -1.72 9.75
N THR A 229 -19.36 -2.47 9.00
CA THR A 229 -18.26 -1.94 8.18
C THR A 229 -18.79 -1.08 7.05
N LEU A 230 -19.80 -1.56 6.31
CA LEU A 230 -20.39 -0.84 5.20
C LEU A 230 -21.05 0.47 5.65
N ALA A 231 -21.85 0.42 6.73
CA ALA A 231 -22.52 1.60 7.28
C ALA A 231 -21.51 2.65 7.76
N LEU A 232 -20.49 2.22 8.53
CA LEU A 232 -19.42 3.10 8.98
C LEU A 232 -18.70 3.74 7.78
N ALA A 233 -18.35 2.95 6.77
CA ALA A 233 -17.62 3.45 5.61
C ALA A 233 -18.40 4.43 4.75
N LEU A 234 -19.70 4.20 4.55
CA LEU A 234 -20.57 5.15 3.85
C LEU A 234 -20.72 6.46 4.63
N LEU A 235 -20.91 6.39 5.95
CA LEU A 235 -21.02 7.56 6.81
C LEU A 235 -19.72 8.37 6.86
N THR A 236 -18.57 7.69 6.98
CA THR A 236 -17.26 8.33 7.01
C THR A 236 -16.93 8.93 5.64
N ALA A 237 -17.12 8.20 4.53
CA ALA A 237 -16.86 8.68 3.19
C ALA A 237 -17.72 9.89 2.83
N GLY A 238 -19.03 9.82 3.11
CA GLY A 238 -19.95 10.94 2.89
C GLY A 238 -19.63 12.14 3.76
N GLY A 239 -19.39 11.92 5.05
CA GLY A 239 -19.10 12.97 6.03
C GLY A 239 -17.79 13.70 5.73
N THR A 240 -16.69 12.96 5.50
CA THR A 240 -15.37 13.53 5.20
C THR A 240 -15.36 14.25 3.86
N THR A 241 -16.04 13.72 2.84
CA THR A 241 -16.19 14.39 1.54
C THR A 241 -16.96 15.69 1.68
N LEU A 242 -18.09 15.68 2.41
CA LEU A 242 -18.88 16.87 2.67
C LEU A 242 -18.03 17.92 3.42
N MET A 243 -17.44 17.54 4.55
CA MET A 243 -16.66 18.45 5.39
C MET A 243 -15.43 18.99 4.64
N GLY A 244 -14.65 18.11 3.99
CA GLY A 244 -13.49 18.50 3.20
C GLY A 244 -13.84 19.43 2.03
N THR A 245 -14.99 19.21 1.38
CA THR A 245 -15.51 20.11 0.34
C THR A 245 -15.87 21.48 0.90
N LEU A 246 -16.58 21.54 2.04
CA LEU A 246 -16.97 22.81 2.66
C LEU A 246 -15.74 23.61 3.09
N ILE A 247 -14.73 22.95 3.69
CA ILE A 247 -13.46 23.59 4.05
C ILE A 247 -12.75 24.09 2.79
N ALA A 248 -12.64 23.28 1.73
CA ALA A 248 -11.98 23.66 0.48
C ALA A 248 -12.67 24.85 -0.21
N LEU A 249 -14.00 24.82 -0.32
CA LEU A 249 -14.78 25.91 -0.89
C LEU A 249 -14.57 27.20 -0.08
N TYR A 250 -14.64 27.13 1.25
CA TYR A 250 -14.44 28.31 2.09
C TYR A 250 -13.01 28.84 1.99
N ALA A 251 -11.99 27.97 2.03
CA ALA A 251 -10.60 28.35 1.98
C ALA A 251 -10.19 29.00 0.65
N GLU A 252 -10.68 28.47 -0.48
CA GLU A 252 -10.28 28.94 -1.81
C GLU A 252 -11.20 30.02 -2.37
N ARG A 253 -12.49 30.04 -1.98
CA ARG A 253 -13.52 30.90 -2.59
C ARG A 253 -14.37 31.70 -1.59
N GLY A 254 -14.08 31.60 -0.30
CA GLY A 254 -14.77 32.34 0.77
C GLY A 254 -14.40 33.82 0.86
N SER A 255 -13.48 34.30 0.02
CA SER A 255 -12.89 35.63 0.13
C SER A 255 -13.84 36.76 -0.29
N ALA A 256 -14.36 37.47 0.71
CA ALA A 256 -14.67 38.89 0.62
C ALA A 256 -14.02 39.57 1.84
N GLY A 257 -13.00 40.42 1.62
CA GLY A 257 -12.38 41.26 2.67
C GLY A 257 -11.53 40.52 3.72
N LEU A 258 -11.71 40.91 5.00
CA LEU A 258 -10.94 40.55 6.21
C LEU A 258 -10.68 39.03 6.39
N THR A 259 -11.46 38.18 5.71
CA THR A 259 -11.38 36.71 5.73
C THR A 259 -10.24 36.11 4.89
N ARG A 260 -9.52 36.91 4.09
CA ARG A 260 -8.39 36.41 3.27
C ARG A 260 -7.22 35.87 4.12
N GLY A 261 -7.02 36.41 5.33
CA GLY A 261 -6.05 35.88 6.31
C GLY A 261 -6.51 34.57 6.96
N MET A 262 -7.83 34.45 7.23
CA MET A 262 -8.42 33.24 7.82
C MET A 262 -8.30 32.03 6.89
N GLY A 263 -8.40 32.20 5.57
CA GLY A 263 -8.23 31.09 4.61
C GLY A 263 -6.88 30.37 4.77
N ARG A 264 -5.79 31.11 5.01
CA ARG A 264 -4.45 30.53 5.22
C ARG A 264 -4.35 29.76 6.54
N THR A 265 -4.89 30.31 7.62
CA THR A 265 -4.90 29.61 8.92
C THR A 265 -5.78 28.37 8.89
N LEU A 266 -6.94 28.42 8.21
CA LEU A 266 -7.83 27.27 8.05
C LEU A 266 -7.17 26.15 7.26
N ASN A 267 -6.36 26.49 6.24
CA ASN A 267 -5.57 25.49 5.50
C ASN A 267 -4.61 24.71 6.40
N VAL A 268 -3.92 25.40 7.32
CA VAL A 268 -2.99 24.74 8.25
C VAL A 268 -3.75 23.87 9.24
N VAL A 269 -4.81 24.41 9.86
CA VAL A 269 -5.61 23.72 10.87
C VAL A 269 -6.29 22.48 10.28
N ALA A 270 -6.85 22.58 9.08
CA ALA A 270 -7.50 21.46 8.39
C ALA A 270 -6.54 20.33 8.05
N LEU A 271 -5.23 20.61 7.97
CA LEU A 271 -4.21 19.60 7.69
C LEU A 271 -3.63 18.98 8.96
N LEU A 272 -3.79 19.57 10.14
CA LEU A 272 -3.22 19.03 11.38
C LEU A 272 -3.53 17.53 11.60
N PRO A 273 -4.79 17.04 11.45
CA PRO A 273 -5.11 15.63 11.67
C PRO A 273 -4.34 14.63 10.81
N ILE A 274 -3.75 15.04 9.69
CA ILE A 274 -2.96 14.12 8.84
C ILE A 274 -1.64 13.69 9.49
N ILE A 275 -1.13 14.50 10.42
CA ILE A 275 0.15 14.26 11.10
C ILE A 275 -0.03 13.25 12.26
N THR A 276 -1.23 13.22 12.84
CA THR A 276 -1.51 12.39 14.03
C THR A 276 -2.00 11.01 13.59
N PRO A 277 -1.39 9.92 14.10
CA PRO A 277 -1.85 8.57 13.80
C PRO A 277 -3.33 8.40 14.19
N PRO A 278 -4.15 7.70 13.37
CA PRO A 278 -5.60 7.60 13.62
C PRO A 278 -5.95 7.08 15.02
N PHE A 279 -5.28 6.04 15.52
CA PHE A 279 -5.58 5.50 16.85
C PHE A 279 -5.30 6.50 17.99
N VAL A 280 -4.33 7.41 17.82
CA VAL A 280 -4.02 8.48 18.80
C VAL A 280 -5.19 9.46 18.88
N VAL A 281 -5.81 9.75 17.74
CA VAL A 281 -7.06 10.54 17.69
C VAL A 281 -8.17 9.82 18.46
N GLY A 282 -8.35 8.52 18.24
CA GLY A 282 -9.33 7.71 18.98
C GLY A 282 -9.11 7.77 20.50
N LEU A 283 -7.87 7.64 20.98
CA LEU A 283 -7.52 7.78 22.39
C LEU A 283 -7.78 9.20 22.91
N GLY A 284 -7.40 10.23 22.16
CA GLY A 284 -7.66 11.64 22.52
C GLY A 284 -9.15 11.94 22.65
N LEU A 285 -9.98 11.38 21.76
CA LEU A 285 -11.43 11.52 21.83
C LEU A 285 -12.05 10.73 23.00
N ILE A 286 -11.48 9.57 23.38
CA ILE A 286 -11.90 8.87 24.62
C ILE A 286 -11.65 9.76 25.85
N LEU A 287 -10.57 10.54 25.88
CA LEU A 287 -10.29 11.46 26.98
C LEU A 287 -11.28 12.64 27.05
N LEU A 288 -11.89 13.00 25.92
CA LEU A 288 -12.90 14.07 25.85
C LEU A 288 -14.32 13.54 26.10
N PHE A 289 -14.69 12.42 25.48
CA PHE A 289 -16.07 11.91 25.41
C PHE A 289 -16.29 10.52 26.00
N GLY A 290 -15.23 9.80 26.37
CA GLY A 290 -15.33 8.50 27.02
C GLY A 290 -16.02 8.60 28.39
N ARG A 291 -16.26 7.45 29.04
CA ARG A 291 -17.04 7.43 30.30
C ARG A 291 -16.44 8.36 31.38
N ALA A 292 -15.12 8.37 31.51
CA ALA A 292 -14.41 9.29 32.42
C ALA A 292 -13.90 10.55 31.69
N GLY A 293 -14.42 10.86 30.51
CA GLY A 293 -14.01 12.00 29.71
C GLY A 293 -14.56 13.32 30.22
N LEU A 294 -13.91 14.42 29.86
CA LEU A 294 -14.22 15.77 30.35
C LEU A 294 -15.69 16.16 30.13
N LEU A 295 -16.29 15.83 28.98
CA LEU A 295 -17.67 16.18 28.72
C LEU A 295 -18.61 15.44 29.68
N ASN A 296 -18.41 14.15 29.92
CA ASN A 296 -19.28 13.38 30.81
C ASN A 296 -19.14 13.84 32.27
N GLN A 297 -17.92 14.15 32.72
CA GLN A 297 -17.71 14.72 34.06
C GLN A 297 -18.36 16.11 34.20
N PHE A 298 -18.25 16.94 33.17
CA PHE A 298 -18.92 18.24 33.15
C PHE A 298 -20.45 18.10 33.16
N LEU A 299 -21.01 17.16 32.41
CA LEU A 299 -22.45 16.89 32.40
C LEU A 299 -22.96 16.37 33.75
N GLU A 300 -22.17 15.53 34.42
CA GLU A 300 -22.47 15.07 35.78
C GLU A 300 -22.44 16.24 36.77
N TRP A 301 -21.39 17.06 36.74
CA TRP A 301 -21.24 18.20 37.64
C TRP A 301 -22.29 19.30 37.40
N ALA A 302 -22.55 19.68 36.15
CA ALA A 302 -23.43 20.80 35.81
C ALA A 302 -24.91 20.42 35.77
N PHE A 303 -25.24 19.19 35.37
CA PHE A 303 -26.62 18.77 35.11
C PHE A 303 -27.03 17.49 35.86
N GLY A 304 -26.16 16.88 36.67
CA GLY A 304 -26.45 15.64 37.39
C GLY A 304 -26.59 14.41 36.47
N ILE A 305 -26.13 14.49 35.22
CA ILE A 305 -26.27 13.40 34.24
C ILE A 305 -25.16 12.37 34.47
N ALA A 306 -25.54 11.15 34.87
CA ALA A 306 -24.58 10.08 35.15
C ALA A 306 -23.71 9.72 33.93
N PRO A 307 -22.39 9.52 34.09
CA PRO A 307 -21.51 9.17 32.98
C PRO A 307 -21.82 7.81 32.34
N THR A 308 -22.16 7.82 31.05
CA THR A 308 -22.43 6.60 30.27
C THR A 308 -21.35 6.32 29.22
N ARG A 309 -21.45 5.19 28.51
CA ARG A 309 -20.52 4.76 27.45
C ARG A 309 -20.99 5.15 26.05
N TRP A 310 -21.80 6.20 25.91
CA TRP A 310 -22.43 6.62 24.65
C TRP A 310 -21.44 6.89 23.50
N PHE A 311 -20.21 7.29 23.83
CA PHE A 311 -19.18 7.56 22.83
C PHE A 311 -18.64 6.29 22.16
N TYR A 312 -18.64 5.14 22.84
CA TYR A 312 -18.10 3.91 22.26
C TYR A 312 -19.07 3.31 21.22
N GLY A 313 -18.51 2.66 20.20
CA GLY A 313 -19.29 2.07 19.11
C GLY A 313 -19.25 2.90 17.83
N LEU A 314 -20.31 2.81 17.01
CA LEU A 314 -20.37 3.46 15.70
C LEU A 314 -20.05 4.96 15.77
N PHE A 315 -20.65 5.67 16.72
CA PHE A 315 -20.48 7.12 16.83
C PHE A 315 -19.03 7.54 17.09
N GLY A 316 -18.36 6.93 18.09
CA GLY A 316 -16.99 7.26 18.40
C GLY A 316 -16.00 6.86 17.32
N ILE A 317 -16.21 5.71 16.67
CA ILE A 317 -15.40 5.32 15.51
C ILE A 317 -15.59 6.32 14.37
N TRP A 318 -16.85 6.63 14.01
CA TRP A 318 -17.17 7.56 12.94
C TRP A 318 -16.57 8.95 13.21
N LEU A 319 -16.69 9.48 14.43
CA LEU A 319 -16.12 10.78 14.78
C LEU A 319 -14.59 10.78 14.72
N ALA A 320 -13.93 9.71 15.19
CA ALA A 320 -12.49 9.55 15.10
C ALA A 320 -12.01 9.48 13.64
N GLN A 321 -12.73 8.75 12.79
CA GLN A 321 -12.43 8.66 11.36
C GLN A 321 -12.70 9.97 10.62
N MET A 322 -13.78 10.68 10.96
CA MET A 322 -14.06 12.02 10.43
C MET A 322 -12.88 12.95 10.73
N PHE A 323 -12.37 12.93 11.96
CA PHE A 323 -11.19 13.71 12.35
C PHE A 323 -9.95 13.31 11.56
N ALA A 324 -9.65 12.01 11.47
CA ALA A 324 -8.45 11.51 10.80
C ALA A 324 -8.46 11.73 9.28
N PHE A 325 -9.61 11.58 8.61
CA PHE A 325 -9.68 11.46 7.15
C PHE A 325 -10.27 12.68 6.43
N THR A 326 -10.89 13.63 7.14
CA THR A 326 -11.30 14.93 6.55
C THR A 326 -10.16 15.69 5.84
N PRO A 327 -8.91 15.74 6.36
CA PRO A 327 -7.80 16.42 5.68
C PRO A 327 -7.53 15.86 4.28
N ILE A 328 -7.68 14.55 4.09
CA ILE A 328 -7.44 13.88 2.81
C ILE A 328 -8.48 14.33 1.79
N ALA A 329 -9.76 14.32 2.17
CA ALA A 329 -10.85 14.85 1.34
C ALA A 329 -10.68 16.34 1.04
N PHE A 330 -10.27 17.14 2.03
CA PHE A 330 -9.96 18.56 1.87
C PHE A 330 -8.85 18.79 0.83
N MET A 331 -7.73 18.04 0.87
CA MET A 331 -6.64 18.19 -0.10
C MET A 331 -7.10 17.88 -1.53
N ILE A 332 -7.85 16.79 -1.71
CA ILE A 332 -8.40 16.41 -3.03
C ILE A 332 -9.32 17.52 -3.54
N MET A 333 -10.26 17.96 -2.71
CA MET A 333 -11.24 18.96 -3.11
C MET A 333 -10.63 20.34 -3.31
N ARG A 334 -9.59 20.70 -2.56
CA ARG A 334 -8.84 21.94 -2.76
C ARG A 334 -8.22 21.99 -4.15
N GLY A 335 -7.53 20.92 -4.57
CA GLY A 335 -6.97 20.82 -5.92
C GLY A 335 -8.04 20.89 -7.02
N VAL A 336 -9.20 20.27 -6.78
CA VAL A 336 -10.35 20.33 -7.71
C VAL A 336 -10.92 21.75 -7.80
N VAL A 337 -11.11 22.43 -6.66
CA VAL A 337 -11.68 23.78 -6.59
C VAL A 337 -10.74 24.81 -7.25
N GLN A 338 -9.43 24.68 -7.03
CA GLN A 338 -8.38 25.48 -7.67
C GLN A 338 -8.27 25.21 -9.18
N GLY A 339 -8.51 23.97 -9.59
CA GLY A 339 -8.45 23.57 -10.99
C GLY A 339 -9.59 24.11 -11.86
N ILE A 340 -10.68 24.61 -11.28
CA ILE A 340 -11.80 25.19 -12.03
C ILE A 340 -11.41 26.58 -12.52
N ALA A 341 -11.28 26.71 -13.83
CA ALA A 341 -11.05 27.96 -14.57
C ALA A 341 -12.06 29.06 -14.18
N PRO A 342 -11.62 30.19 -13.60
CA PRO A 342 -12.50 31.33 -13.29
C PRO A 342 -13.27 31.85 -14.51
N SER A 343 -12.66 31.79 -15.70
CA SER A 343 -13.27 32.20 -16.97
C SER A 343 -14.60 31.50 -17.29
N MET A 344 -14.77 30.24 -16.87
CA MET A 344 -16.02 29.48 -17.04
C MET A 344 -17.17 30.05 -16.20
N GLU A 345 -16.84 30.58 -15.02
CA GLU A 345 -17.82 31.15 -14.09
C GLU A 345 -18.17 32.58 -14.48
N GLU A 346 -17.19 33.34 -14.93
CA GLU A 346 -17.37 34.67 -15.52
C GLU A 346 -18.29 34.59 -16.76
N ALA A 347 -18.05 33.63 -17.66
CA ALA A 347 -18.88 33.44 -18.85
C ALA A 347 -20.37 33.16 -18.49
N ALA A 348 -20.63 32.35 -17.47
CA ALA A 348 -21.99 32.12 -17.00
C ALA A 348 -22.66 33.40 -16.48
N GLN A 349 -21.92 34.28 -15.80
CA GLN A 349 -22.45 35.56 -15.34
C GLN A 349 -22.63 36.58 -16.45
N THR A 350 -21.78 36.57 -17.48
CA THR A 350 -22.00 37.35 -18.71
C THR A 350 -23.33 36.95 -19.37
N LEU A 351 -23.69 35.67 -19.30
CA LEU A 351 -25.00 35.15 -19.70
C LEU A 351 -26.12 35.40 -18.67
N ARG A 352 -25.89 36.30 -17.70
CA ARG A 352 -26.81 36.72 -16.63
C ARG A 352 -27.17 35.63 -15.60
N ALA A 353 -26.39 34.56 -15.48
CA ALA A 353 -26.57 33.62 -14.37
C ALA A 353 -26.20 34.28 -13.04
N SER A 354 -27.06 34.15 -12.04
CA SER A 354 -26.73 34.55 -10.65
C SER A 354 -25.63 33.66 -10.08
N ARG A 355 -24.93 34.12 -9.03
CA ARG A 355 -23.88 33.31 -8.36
C ARG A 355 -24.34 31.91 -7.97
N LEU A 356 -25.58 31.78 -7.50
CA LEU A 356 -26.13 30.47 -7.10
C LEU A 356 -26.40 29.57 -8.31
N GLU A 357 -26.86 30.15 -9.42
CA GLU A 357 -27.01 29.44 -10.69
C GLU A 357 -25.64 29.01 -11.21
N THR A 358 -24.66 29.93 -11.31
CA THR A 358 -23.27 29.62 -11.68
C THR A 358 -22.71 28.47 -10.83
N PHE A 359 -22.88 28.52 -9.51
CA PHE A 359 -22.41 27.46 -8.62
C PHE A 359 -23.10 26.12 -8.91
N ARG A 360 -24.41 26.09 -9.17
CA ARG A 360 -25.17 24.85 -9.38
C ARG A 360 -24.99 24.26 -10.78
N THR A 361 -24.81 25.09 -11.80
CA THR A 361 -24.77 24.66 -13.21
C THR A 361 -23.34 24.58 -13.77
N VAL A 362 -22.38 25.29 -13.18
CA VAL A 362 -20.97 25.29 -13.60
C VAL A 362 -20.08 24.67 -12.53
N THR A 363 -19.94 25.33 -11.38
CA THR A 363 -18.95 24.92 -10.36
C THR A 363 -19.19 23.51 -9.81
N LEU A 364 -20.39 23.23 -9.31
CA LEU A 364 -20.72 21.96 -8.67
C LEU A 364 -20.65 20.77 -9.66
N PRO A 365 -21.17 20.85 -10.90
CA PRO A 365 -20.97 19.81 -11.90
C PRO A 365 -19.50 19.54 -12.22
N LEU A 366 -18.67 20.60 -12.33
CA LEU A 366 -17.22 20.46 -12.53
C LEU A 366 -16.52 19.84 -11.31
N MET A 367 -17.06 20.02 -10.10
CA MET A 367 -16.56 19.37 -8.89
C MET A 367 -16.96 17.89 -8.74
N LYS A 368 -18.00 17.41 -9.44
CA LYS A 368 -18.54 16.04 -9.26
C LYS A 368 -17.49 14.92 -9.36
N PRO A 369 -16.56 14.90 -10.33
CA PRO A 369 -15.53 13.88 -10.37
C PRO A 369 -14.58 13.95 -9.17
N GLY A 370 -14.27 15.17 -8.72
CA GLY A 370 -13.51 15.42 -7.50
C GLY A 370 -14.22 14.88 -6.25
N LEU A 371 -15.52 15.15 -6.12
CA LEU A 371 -16.35 14.66 -5.01
C LEU A 371 -16.41 13.14 -4.99
N ALA A 372 -16.63 12.51 -6.13
CA ALA A 372 -16.66 11.05 -6.24
C ALA A 372 -15.28 10.43 -5.94
N ASN A 373 -14.18 11.11 -6.29
CA ASN A 373 -12.83 10.68 -5.93
C ASN A 373 -12.55 10.84 -4.43
N ALA A 374 -12.91 11.97 -3.83
CA ALA A 374 -12.80 12.18 -2.38
C ALA A 374 -13.62 11.16 -1.60
N PHE A 375 -14.84 10.86 -2.07
CA PHE A 375 -15.70 9.83 -1.48
C PHE A 375 -15.08 8.44 -1.56
N LEU A 376 -14.58 8.04 -2.74
CA LEU A 376 -13.91 6.75 -2.89
C LEU A 376 -12.72 6.62 -1.94
N VAL A 377 -11.87 7.66 -1.86
CA VAL A 377 -10.70 7.65 -0.98
C VAL A 377 -11.13 7.56 0.48
N GLY A 378 -12.10 8.38 0.92
CA GLY A 378 -12.63 8.31 2.29
C GLY A 378 -13.26 6.96 2.64
N PHE A 379 -13.92 6.32 1.67
CA PHE A 379 -14.47 4.97 1.84
C PHE A 379 -13.38 3.93 2.04
N ILE A 380 -12.34 3.94 1.18
CA ILE A 380 -11.20 3.01 1.27
C ILE A 380 -10.45 3.19 2.58
N GLU A 381 -10.19 4.43 3.01
CA GLU A 381 -9.52 4.70 4.28
C GLU A 381 -10.36 4.21 5.47
N SER A 382 -11.68 4.39 5.44
CA SER A 382 -12.57 3.93 6.51
C SER A 382 -12.64 2.41 6.66
N ILE A 383 -12.79 1.66 5.56
CA ILE A 383 -12.82 0.18 5.62
C ILE A 383 -11.46 -0.43 5.95
N ALA A 384 -10.36 0.27 5.60
CA ALA A 384 -9.00 -0.16 5.90
C ALA A 384 -8.57 0.20 7.33
N ASP A 385 -9.29 1.11 8.00
CA ASP A 385 -8.98 1.53 9.36
C ASP A 385 -9.20 0.39 10.35
N PHE A 386 -8.14 0.14 11.12
CA PHE A 386 -8.12 -0.82 12.22
C PHE A 386 -7.96 -0.13 13.57
N GLY A 387 -7.24 1.00 13.60
CA GLY A 387 -6.82 1.66 14.83
C GLY A 387 -7.97 2.27 15.62
N ASN A 388 -8.87 3.00 14.96
CA ASN A 388 -10.02 3.58 15.66
C ASN A 388 -11.02 2.51 16.12
N PRO A 389 -11.40 1.53 15.28
CA PRO A 389 -12.33 0.48 15.70
C PRO A 389 -11.84 -0.35 16.89
N ILE A 390 -10.55 -0.73 16.96
CA ILE A 390 -10.06 -1.54 18.09
C ILE A 390 -10.03 -0.76 19.41
N VAL A 391 -9.80 0.55 19.36
CA VAL A 391 -9.70 1.41 20.54
C VAL A 391 -11.06 1.90 21.03
N VAL A 392 -11.91 2.37 20.11
CA VAL A 392 -13.17 3.08 20.42
C VAL A 392 -14.41 2.22 20.17
N GLY A 393 -14.28 1.13 19.42
CA GLY A 393 -15.42 0.33 18.98
C GLY A 393 -16.19 -0.35 20.09
N GLY A 394 -15.52 -0.73 21.19
CA GLY A 394 -16.16 -1.41 22.32
C GLY A 394 -16.86 -2.69 21.87
N GLN A 395 -18.18 -2.63 21.75
CA GLN A 395 -19.01 -3.74 21.27
C GLN A 395 -19.25 -3.73 19.75
N TYR A 396 -18.94 -2.64 19.07
CA TYR A 396 -19.12 -2.51 17.63
C TYR A 396 -17.92 -3.09 16.90
N SER A 397 -18.09 -4.24 16.27
CA SER A 397 -17.04 -4.91 15.49
C SER A 397 -17.20 -4.64 14.00
N VAL A 398 -16.06 -4.43 13.34
CA VAL A 398 -15.93 -4.24 11.90
C VAL A 398 -15.05 -5.35 11.32
N LEU A 399 -15.07 -5.50 9.99
CA LEU A 399 -14.30 -6.52 9.29
C LEU A 399 -12.81 -6.40 9.57
N SER A 400 -12.24 -5.19 9.62
CA SER A 400 -10.80 -4.99 9.91
C SER A 400 -10.38 -5.57 11.28
N THR A 401 -11.19 -5.38 12.33
CA THR A 401 -10.92 -5.94 13.66
C THR A 401 -11.16 -7.44 13.73
N ASP A 402 -12.22 -7.94 13.09
CA ASP A 402 -12.52 -9.38 13.09
C ASP A 402 -11.49 -10.17 12.28
N ILE A 403 -10.97 -9.61 11.17
CA ILE A 403 -9.85 -10.17 10.40
C ILE A 403 -8.59 -10.27 11.27
N PHE A 404 -8.27 -9.22 12.02
CA PHE A 404 -7.13 -9.22 12.93
C PHE A 404 -7.25 -10.31 13.99
N PHE A 405 -8.39 -10.40 14.70
CA PHE A 405 -8.58 -11.40 15.75
C PHE A 405 -8.72 -12.84 15.24
N ALA A 406 -9.12 -13.04 13.99
CA ALA A 406 -9.12 -14.37 13.38
C ALA A 406 -7.69 -14.94 13.24
N ILE A 407 -6.71 -14.08 13.01
CA ILE A 407 -5.28 -14.46 12.92
C ILE A 407 -4.59 -14.40 14.27
N VAL A 408 -4.83 -13.32 15.01
CA VAL A 408 -4.14 -12.99 16.26
C VAL A 408 -5.03 -13.38 17.43
N GLY A 409 -4.63 -14.40 18.19
CA GLY A 409 -5.33 -14.87 19.39
C GLY A 409 -5.45 -16.39 19.45
N ALA A 410 -6.42 -16.90 20.21
CA ALA A 410 -6.66 -18.33 20.37
C ALA A 410 -7.37 -18.98 19.16
N GLN A 411 -7.87 -18.19 18.20
CA GLN A 411 -8.63 -18.71 17.06
C GLN A 411 -7.72 -19.31 15.97
N TYR A 412 -6.61 -18.64 15.64
CA TYR A 412 -5.67 -19.03 14.58
C TYR A 412 -6.36 -19.58 13.30
N ASP A 413 -7.47 -18.94 12.90
CA ASP A 413 -8.34 -19.40 11.82
C ASP A 413 -8.06 -18.58 10.55
N GLN A 414 -7.08 -19.08 9.78
CA GLN A 414 -6.65 -18.47 8.53
C GLN A 414 -7.75 -18.45 7.47
N GLY A 415 -8.62 -19.47 7.46
CA GLY A 415 -9.72 -19.58 6.51
C GLY A 415 -10.80 -18.53 6.75
N ARG A 416 -11.14 -18.27 8.01
CA ARG A 416 -12.03 -17.16 8.41
C ARG A 416 -11.41 -15.80 8.14
N ALA A 417 -10.13 -15.60 8.43
CA ALA A 417 -9.46 -14.35 8.13
C ALA A 417 -9.50 -14.05 6.61
N ALA A 418 -9.25 -15.09 5.79
CA ALA A 418 -9.33 -15.03 4.34
C ALA A 418 -10.74 -14.75 3.81
N SER A 419 -11.78 -15.39 4.37
CA SER A 419 -13.17 -15.17 3.95
C SER A 419 -13.67 -13.76 4.29
N LEU A 420 -13.34 -13.24 5.48
CA LEU A 420 -13.66 -11.86 5.85
C LEU A 420 -12.88 -10.84 5.01
N ALA A 421 -11.62 -11.13 4.68
CA ALA A 421 -10.81 -10.33 3.78
C ALA A 421 -11.37 -10.29 2.35
N LEU A 422 -11.96 -11.39 1.87
CA LEU A 422 -12.68 -11.45 0.60
C LEU A 422 -13.87 -10.48 0.60
N VAL A 423 -14.70 -10.47 1.66
CA VAL A 423 -15.83 -9.55 1.79
C VAL A 423 -15.36 -8.09 1.77
N LEU A 424 -14.33 -7.77 2.55
CA LEU A 424 -13.79 -6.41 2.61
C LEU A 424 -13.25 -5.94 1.25
N THR A 425 -12.55 -6.83 0.53
CA THR A 425 -12.04 -6.57 -0.81
C THR A 425 -13.18 -6.40 -1.82
N ALA A 426 -14.24 -7.21 -1.71
CA ALA A 426 -15.43 -7.09 -2.56
C ALA A 426 -16.12 -5.72 -2.39
N PHE A 427 -16.25 -5.21 -1.15
CA PHE A 427 -16.78 -3.87 -0.91
C PHE A 427 -15.91 -2.77 -1.53
N ALA A 428 -14.58 -2.86 -1.38
CA ALA A 428 -13.65 -1.89 -1.98
C ALA A 428 -13.78 -1.86 -3.52
N LEU A 429 -13.77 -3.04 -4.16
CA LEU A 429 -13.90 -3.17 -5.61
C LEU A 429 -15.27 -2.74 -6.12
N ALA A 430 -16.35 -3.04 -5.38
CA ALA A 430 -17.70 -2.62 -5.75
C ALA A 430 -17.83 -1.09 -5.79
N VAL A 431 -17.37 -0.38 -4.76
CA VAL A 431 -17.43 1.09 -4.74
C VAL A 431 -16.53 1.70 -5.81
N PHE A 432 -15.33 1.15 -6.01
CA PHE A 432 -14.45 1.57 -7.10
C PHE A 432 -15.12 1.41 -8.49
N PHE A 433 -15.75 0.26 -8.75
CA PHE A 433 -16.43 0.00 -10.00
C PHE A 433 -17.65 0.89 -10.21
N VAL A 434 -18.46 1.10 -9.17
CA VAL A 434 -19.59 2.03 -9.19
C VAL A 434 -19.10 3.44 -9.51
N GLN A 435 -18.04 3.90 -8.84
CA GLN A 435 -17.43 5.21 -9.10
C GLN A 435 -16.96 5.33 -10.56
N GLN A 436 -16.28 4.32 -11.10
CA GLN A 436 -15.80 4.33 -12.47
C GLN A 436 -16.94 4.32 -13.51
N ARG A 437 -18.04 3.61 -13.22
CA ARG A 437 -19.25 3.59 -14.06
C ARG A 437 -19.99 4.92 -14.03
N VAL A 438 -20.17 5.52 -12.85
CA VAL A 438 -20.86 6.80 -12.66
C VAL A 438 -20.08 7.98 -13.26
N LEU A 439 -18.74 7.93 -13.20
CA LEU A 439 -17.86 8.96 -13.77
C LEU A 439 -17.44 8.71 -15.22
N GLY A 440 -17.93 7.63 -15.84
CA GLY A 440 -17.48 7.20 -17.16
C GLY A 440 -17.62 8.29 -18.23
N ARG A 441 -16.46 8.77 -18.74
CA ARG A 441 -16.22 9.73 -19.85
C ARG A 441 -16.17 11.23 -19.51
N THR A 442 -16.37 11.65 -18.27
CA THR A 442 -16.32 13.08 -17.91
C THR A 442 -14.90 13.55 -17.58
N SER A 443 -14.08 13.70 -18.63
CA SER A 443 -12.81 14.43 -18.54
C SER A 443 -13.09 15.93 -18.64
N TYR A 444 -13.38 16.60 -17.52
CA TYR A 444 -13.41 18.06 -17.50
C TYR A 444 -11.96 18.56 -17.48
N THR A 445 -11.36 18.72 -18.66
CA THR A 445 -10.11 19.48 -18.81
C THR A 445 -10.43 20.94 -18.51
N THR A 446 -10.29 21.35 -17.26
CA THR A 446 -10.59 22.73 -16.83
C THR A 446 -9.40 23.66 -16.98
N VAL A 447 -8.18 23.13 -17.04
CA VAL A 447 -6.96 23.90 -17.30
C VAL A 447 -6.58 23.72 -18.77
N SER A 448 -6.93 24.71 -19.59
CA SER A 448 -6.34 24.88 -20.93
C SER A 448 -4.88 25.28 -20.75
N GLY A 449 -3.96 24.80 -21.59
CA GLY A 449 -2.53 25.14 -21.53
C GLY A 449 -2.20 26.63 -21.78
N LYS A 450 -3.22 27.49 -21.91
CA LYS A 450 -3.10 28.95 -21.89
C LYS A 450 -3.48 29.43 -20.48
N GLY A 451 -2.60 30.19 -19.84
CA GLY A 451 -2.80 30.67 -18.47
C GLY A 451 -4.17 31.30 -18.29
N ASP A 452 -4.97 30.75 -17.38
CA ASP A 452 -6.20 31.38 -16.92
C ASP A 452 -5.83 32.37 -15.81
N ALA A 453 -5.92 33.66 -16.11
CA ALA A 453 -5.54 34.76 -15.22
C ALA A 453 -6.75 35.41 -14.53
N GLY A 454 -7.94 34.80 -14.61
CA GLY A 454 -9.15 35.32 -13.96
C GLY A 454 -9.08 35.26 -12.44
N ILE A 455 -9.87 36.12 -11.78
CA ILE A 455 -10.01 36.10 -10.32
C ILE A 455 -11.12 35.12 -9.96
N ALA A 456 -10.82 34.14 -9.11
CA ALA A 456 -11.82 33.17 -8.66
C ALA A 456 -13.06 33.88 -8.06
N MET A 457 -14.23 33.49 -8.52
CA MET A 457 -15.48 34.12 -8.12
C MET A 457 -15.84 33.80 -6.65
N PRO A 458 -16.27 34.80 -5.87
CA PRO A 458 -16.72 34.56 -4.50
C PRO A 458 -17.97 33.67 -4.47
N LEU A 459 -18.03 32.81 -3.45
CA LEU A 459 -19.17 31.92 -3.24
C LEU A 459 -20.51 32.67 -3.10
N PRO A 460 -21.64 32.02 -3.47
CA PRO A 460 -22.96 32.50 -3.10
C PRO A 460 -23.11 32.62 -1.58
N GLU A 461 -23.81 33.64 -1.09
CA GLU A 461 -23.90 33.93 0.34
C GLU A 461 -24.45 32.77 1.18
N ARG A 462 -25.43 32.03 0.64
CA ARG A 462 -26.01 30.86 1.31
C ARG A 462 -25.00 29.73 1.46
N VAL A 463 -24.23 29.46 0.41
CA VAL A 463 -23.19 28.41 0.42
C VAL A 463 -22.04 28.81 1.33
N ARG A 464 -21.64 30.09 1.32
CA ARG A 464 -20.62 30.65 2.21
C ARG A 464 -21.00 30.49 3.68
N ARG A 465 -22.22 30.88 4.06
CA ARG A 465 -22.71 30.76 5.44
C ARG A 465 -22.85 29.30 5.88
N LEU A 466 -23.32 28.43 5.00
CA LEU A 466 -23.39 26.99 5.28
C LEU A 466 -21.99 26.40 5.49
N ALA A 467 -21.03 26.73 4.62
CA ALA A 467 -19.66 26.27 4.73
C ALA A 467 -19.03 26.74 6.05
N LEU A 468 -19.18 28.02 6.41
CA LEU A 468 -18.68 28.54 7.68
C LEU A 468 -19.40 27.90 8.89
N GLY A 469 -20.72 27.74 8.83
CA GLY A 469 -21.54 27.19 9.91
C GLY A 469 -21.24 25.73 10.24
N LEU A 470 -20.75 24.95 9.27
CA LEU A 470 -20.37 23.54 9.48
C LEU A 470 -18.86 23.36 9.65
N ALA A 471 -18.04 23.99 8.79
CA ALA A 471 -16.59 23.86 8.82
C ALA A 471 -15.96 24.63 9.99
N GLY A 472 -16.52 25.79 10.36
CA GLY A 472 -16.01 26.61 11.46
C GLY A 472 -16.00 25.85 12.80
N PRO A 473 -17.15 25.33 13.26
CA PRO A 473 -17.22 24.52 14.49
C PRO A 473 -16.36 23.26 14.41
N TRP A 474 -16.28 22.60 13.25
CA TRP A 474 -15.42 21.43 13.06
C TRP A 474 -13.92 21.75 13.23
N LEU A 475 -13.47 22.89 12.68
CA LEU A 475 -12.08 23.32 12.81
C LEU A 475 -11.78 23.82 14.23
N ALA A 476 -12.73 24.49 14.88
CA ALA A 476 -12.62 24.82 16.31
C ALA A 476 -12.54 23.56 17.18
N PHE A 477 -13.37 22.56 16.89
CA PHE A 477 -13.30 21.24 17.53
C PHE A 477 -11.96 20.56 17.27
N THR A 478 -11.41 20.69 16.06
CA THR A 478 -10.09 20.17 15.72
C THR A 478 -9.00 20.79 16.59
N LEU A 479 -8.98 22.12 16.70
CA LEU A 479 -8.07 22.85 17.58
C LEU A 479 -8.24 22.45 19.04
N LEU A 480 -9.48 22.28 19.49
CA LEU A 480 -9.80 21.86 20.84
C LEU A 480 -9.19 20.49 21.16
N VAL A 481 -9.37 19.50 20.29
CA VAL A 481 -8.79 18.15 20.45
C VAL A 481 -7.27 18.22 20.50
N TYR A 482 -6.63 19.02 19.65
CA TYR A 482 -5.16 19.19 19.66
C TYR A 482 -4.65 19.91 20.90
N LEU A 483 -5.33 20.96 21.34
CA LEU A 483 -5.01 21.68 22.56
C LEU A 483 -5.06 20.72 23.75
N PHE A 484 -6.12 19.92 23.83
CA PHE A 484 -6.27 18.91 24.87
C PHE A 484 -5.20 17.82 24.76
N ALA A 485 -4.97 17.25 23.57
CA ALA A 485 -3.94 16.23 23.40
C ALA A 485 -2.55 16.73 23.83
N PHE A 486 -2.25 18.00 23.55
CA PHE A 486 -1.02 18.65 23.99
C PHE A 486 -0.98 18.81 25.52
N THR A 487 -2.02 19.36 26.15
CA THR A 487 -2.05 19.57 27.61
C THR A 487 -2.04 18.25 28.39
N GLY A 488 -2.61 17.19 27.84
CA GLY A 488 -2.59 15.85 28.44
C GLY A 488 -1.19 15.26 28.64
N GLY A 489 -0.24 15.62 27.78
CA GLY A 489 1.17 15.21 27.96
C GLY A 489 1.82 15.79 29.21
N PHE A 490 1.24 16.84 29.79
CA PHE A 490 1.76 17.55 30.95
C PHE A 490 0.95 17.28 32.23
N VAL A 491 0.06 16.29 32.24
CA VAL A 491 -0.85 16.03 33.36
C VAL A 491 -0.71 14.58 33.84
N GLN A 492 -0.75 14.33 35.16
CA GLN A 492 -0.55 12.99 35.73
C GLN A 492 -1.50 11.93 35.17
N THR A 493 -2.80 12.10 35.38
CA THR A 493 -3.80 11.12 34.95
C THR A 493 -5.05 11.84 34.54
N TRP A 494 -5.23 12.00 33.24
CA TRP A 494 -6.37 12.71 32.71
C TRP A 494 -7.70 12.14 33.21
N GLY A 495 -8.61 13.01 33.63
CA GLY A 495 -9.94 12.64 34.10
C GLY A 495 -9.97 12.17 35.55
N ARG A 496 -8.82 12.20 36.25
CA ARG A 496 -8.72 11.87 37.66
C ARG A 496 -7.82 12.84 38.42
N ASP A 497 -6.61 13.06 37.92
CA ASP A 497 -5.60 13.91 38.54
C ASP A 497 -4.99 14.84 37.48
N TYR A 498 -5.37 16.12 37.57
CA TYR A 498 -4.94 17.19 36.67
C TYR A 498 -3.60 17.84 37.09
N THR A 499 -2.90 17.28 38.08
CA THR A 499 -1.62 17.81 38.55
C THR A 499 -0.57 17.83 37.42
N PRO A 500 0.09 18.98 37.17
CA PRO A 500 1.13 19.07 36.16
C PRO A 500 2.29 18.10 36.42
N THR A 501 2.78 17.42 35.38
CA THR A 501 3.91 16.50 35.48
C THR A 501 4.74 16.43 34.19
N LEU A 502 6.02 16.13 34.33
CA LEU A 502 6.93 15.75 33.24
C LEU A 502 7.28 14.26 33.26
N ARG A 503 6.67 13.48 34.16
CA ARG A 503 6.99 12.06 34.38
C ARG A 503 6.82 11.23 33.12
N HIS A 504 5.80 11.50 32.30
CA HIS A 504 5.55 10.79 31.04
C HIS A 504 6.75 10.87 30.10
N PHE A 505 7.37 12.04 29.95
CA PHE A 505 8.55 12.24 29.10
C PHE A 505 9.78 11.54 29.67
N VAL A 506 9.98 11.60 30.99
CA VAL A 506 11.06 10.88 31.67
C VAL A 506 10.90 9.38 31.46
N THR A 507 9.71 8.80 31.68
CA THR A 507 9.48 7.36 31.49
C THR A 507 9.56 6.94 30.01
N ALA A 508 9.14 7.80 29.09
CA ALA A 508 9.15 7.51 27.67
C ALA A 508 10.56 7.55 27.08
N PHE A 509 11.37 8.53 27.50
CA PHE A 509 12.70 8.82 26.95
C PHE A 509 13.84 8.66 27.96
N ASP A 510 13.66 7.79 28.96
CA ASP A 510 14.64 7.56 30.01
C ASP A 510 16.01 7.10 29.47
N LEU A 511 17.07 7.57 30.11
CA LEU A 511 18.46 7.25 29.81
C LEU A 511 19.15 6.82 31.11
N GLN A 512 19.45 5.53 31.20
CA GLN A 512 20.05 4.95 32.40
C GLN A 512 21.50 4.58 32.13
N TRP A 513 22.35 4.71 33.14
CA TRP A 513 23.72 4.18 33.08
C TRP A 513 23.70 2.72 33.54
N GLY A 514 23.86 1.80 32.59
CA GLY A 514 23.97 0.36 32.87
C GLY A 514 25.43 -0.09 33.02
N ALA A 515 25.62 -1.36 33.39
CA ALA A 515 26.94 -1.96 33.61
C ALA A 515 27.90 -1.87 32.40
N HIS A 516 27.37 -1.63 31.19
CA HIS A 516 28.13 -1.52 29.93
C HIS A 516 27.97 -0.15 29.25
N GLY A 517 27.58 0.91 29.99
CA GLY A 517 27.44 2.28 29.47
C GLY A 517 26.00 2.79 29.44
N LEU A 518 25.75 3.83 28.64
CA LEU A 518 24.45 4.48 28.52
C LEU A 518 23.43 3.55 27.82
N VAL A 519 22.30 3.30 28.48
CA VAL A 519 21.20 2.45 28.03
C VAL A 519 19.95 3.29 27.81
N TRP A 520 19.36 3.16 26.62
CA TRP A 520 18.09 3.77 26.21
C TRP A 520 16.92 3.02 26.85
N ALA A 521 16.69 3.25 28.15
CA ALA A 521 15.74 2.47 28.95
C ALA A 521 14.27 2.84 28.71
N GLY A 522 14.00 4.07 28.25
CA GLY A 522 12.65 4.55 27.98
C GLY A 522 11.90 3.73 26.92
N THR A 523 10.61 3.50 27.15
CA THR A 523 9.78 2.65 26.27
C THR A 523 9.59 3.22 24.87
N ALA A 524 9.69 4.54 24.69
CA ALA A 524 9.49 5.19 23.40
C ALA A 524 10.69 5.05 22.46
N TRP A 525 11.91 4.86 22.98
CA TRP A 525 13.12 4.74 22.16
C TRP A 525 13.04 3.59 21.16
N ASN A 526 12.62 2.41 21.62
CA ASN A 526 12.49 1.23 20.77
C ASN A 526 11.47 1.43 19.64
N SER A 527 10.30 1.99 19.96
CA SER A 527 9.27 2.30 18.97
C SER A 527 9.76 3.35 17.96
N LEU A 528 10.40 4.43 18.43
CA LEU A 528 10.94 5.49 17.58
C LEU A 528 11.98 4.95 16.60
N PHE A 529 13.00 4.23 17.10
CA PHE A 529 14.05 3.68 16.25
C PHE A 529 13.52 2.61 15.30
N THR A 530 12.57 1.78 15.72
CA THR A 530 11.98 0.76 14.85
C THR A 530 11.22 1.42 13.70
N THR A 531 10.36 2.39 13.98
CA THR A 531 9.58 3.09 12.96
C THR A 531 10.48 3.87 11.99
N ILE A 532 11.49 4.59 12.49
CA ILE A 532 12.45 5.30 11.63
C ILE A 532 13.23 4.32 10.75
N ARG A 533 13.73 3.21 11.30
CA ARG A 533 14.48 2.21 10.53
C ARG A 533 13.62 1.60 9.41
N LEU A 534 12.40 1.19 9.72
CA LEU A 534 11.49 0.60 8.72
C LEU A 534 11.15 1.61 7.61
N ALA A 535 10.84 2.86 7.98
CA ALA A 535 10.52 3.91 7.01
C ALA A 535 11.74 4.28 6.14
N ALA A 536 12.93 4.41 6.74
CA ALA A 536 14.17 4.72 6.03
C ALA A 536 14.58 3.62 5.03
N LEU A 537 14.25 2.36 5.33
CA LEU A 537 14.47 1.24 4.41
C LEU A 537 13.41 1.16 3.31
N ALA A 538 12.13 1.36 3.64
CA ALA A 538 11.02 1.20 2.70
C ALA A 538 10.93 2.36 1.69
N ALA A 539 11.08 3.61 2.13
CA ALA A 539 10.82 4.78 1.30
C ALA A 539 11.72 4.87 0.04
N PRO A 540 13.05 4.66 0.11
CA PRO A 540 13.90 4.70 -1.08
C PRO A 540 13.58 3.58 -2.08
N VAL A 541 13.29 2.37 -1.58
CA VAL A 541 12.94 1.22 -2.42
C VAL A 541 11.60 1.47 -3.12
N CYS A 542 10.61 1.98 -2.39
CA CYS A 542 9.33 2.37 -2.95
C CYS A 542 9.47 3.46 -4.02
N ALA A 543 10.27 4.49 -3.75
CA ALA A 543 10.52 5.57 -4.71
C ALA A 543 11.21 5.05 -5.97
N LEU A 544 12.23 4.19 -5.82
CA LEU A 544 12.96 3.60 -6.94
C LEU A 544 12.05 2.76 -7.84
N ILE A 545 11.29 1.83 -7.26
CA ILE A 545 10.38 0.95 -8.01
C ILE A 545 9.24 1.78 -8.61
N GLY A 546 8.67 2.72 -7.86
CA GLY A 546 7.59 3.60 -8.31
C GLY A 546 8.01 4.50 -9.48
N LEU A 547 9.21 5.09 -9.42
CA LEU A 547 9.77 5.89 -10.52
C LEU A 547 10.07 5.02 -11.75
N LEU A 548 10.57 3.81 -11.55
CA LEU A 548 10.84 2.89 -12.65
C LEU A 548 9.54 2.46 -13.36
N ILE A 549 8.52 2.06 -12.61
CA ILE A 549 7.21 1.67 -13.16
C ILE A 549 6.52 2.84 -13.84
N SER A 550 6.53 4.04 -13.23
CA SER A 550 5.95 5.23 -13.85
C SER A 550 6.67 5.66 -15.12
N TRP A 551 8.00 5.57 -15.15
CA TRP A 551 8.77 5.78 -16.38
C TRP A 551 8.37 4.78 -17.46
N LEU A 552 8.30 3.48 -17.13
CA LEU A 552 7.86 2.45 -18.06
C LEU A 552 6.47 2.75 -18.62
N LEU A 553 5.51 3.10 -17.76
CA LEU A 553 4.14 3.40 -18.17
C LEU A 553 3.99 4.70 -19.00
N ALA A 554 4.79 5.73 -18.69
CA ALA A 554 4.67 7.04 -19.35
C ALA A 554 5.49 7.13 -20.64
N ARG A 555 6.66 6.49 -20.70
CA ARG A 555 7.67 6.72 -21.75
C ARG A 555 7.85 5.55 -22.70
N THR A 556 7.45 4.34 -22.30
CA THR A 556 7.61 3.15 -23.12
C THR A 556 6.27 2.61 -23.61
N GLN A 557 6.30 1.87 -24.70
CA GLN A 557 5.14 1.15 -25.24
C GLN A 557 5.51 -0.32 -25.35
N PHE A 558 4.71 -1.18 -24.73
CA PHE A 558 4.97 -2.61 -24.74
C PHE A 558 3.69 -3.45 -24.65
N VAL A 559 3.82 -4.71 -25.06
CA VAL A 559 2.72 -5.68 -25.03
C VAL A 559 2.37 -6.00 -23.57
N GLY A 560 1.09 -5.89 -23.20
CA GLY A 560 0.63 -6.15 -21.84
C GLY A 560 0.71 -4.94 -20.88
N GLN A 561 1.03 -3.73 -21.39
CA GLN A 561 1.12 -2.50 -20.59
C GLN A 561 -0.13 -2.22 -19.74
N ARG A 562 -1.34 -2.50 -20.24
CA ARG A 562 -2.59 -2.35 -19.47
C ARG A 562 -2.67 -3.30 -18.27
N ALA A 563 -2.27 -4.56 -18.46
CA ALA A 563 -2.25 -5.55 -17.37
C ALA A 563 -1.18 -5.20 -16.33
N PHE A 564 -0.02 -4.72 -16.80
CA PHE A 564 1.05 -4.22 -15.94
C PHE A 564 0.62 -3.00 -15.11
N GLU A 565 -0.05 -2.03 -15.73
CA GLU A 565 -0.65 -0.87 -15.05
C GLU A 565 -1.70 -1.30 -14.02
N PHE A 566 -2.61 -2.21 -14.40
CA PHE A 566 -3.61 -2.76 -13.49
C PHE A 566 -2.95 -3.45 -12.28
N GLY A 567 -1.93 -4.29 -12.50
CA GLY A 567 -1.19 -4.96 -11.43
C GLY A 567 -0.49 -3.98 -10.49
N ALA A 568 0.10 -2.90 -11.02
CA ALA A 568 0.72 -1.86 -10.21
C ALA A 568 -0.30 -1.07 -9.36
N LEU A 569 -1.55 -0.95 -9.83
CA LEU A 569 -2.62 -0.26 -9.12
C LEU A 569 -3.45 -1.18 -8.21
N LEU A 570 -3.35 -2.50 -8.37
CA LEU A 570 -4.12 -3.49 -7.61
C LEU A 570 -3.90 -3.35 -6.09
N ALA A 571 -2.66 -3.09 -5.66
CA ALA A 571 -2.32 -2.88 -4.25
C ALA A 571 -3.02 -1.66 -3.61
N PHE A 572 -3.52 -0.72 -4.41
CA PHE A 572 -4.29 0.43 -3.92
C PHE A 572 -5.73 0.03 -3.56
N ALA A 573 -6.31 -0.90 -4.32
CA ALA A 573 -7.70 -1.34 -4.13
C ALA A 573 -7.87 -2.24 -2.91
N ILE A 574 -6.77 -2.81 -2.41
CA ILE A 574 -6.79 -3.82 -1.35
C ILE A 574 -6.52 -3.13 0.00
N PRO A 575 -7.44 -3.26 0.98
CA PRO A 575 -7.26 -2.72 2.32
C PRO A 575 -5.98 -3.22 2.98
N GLY A 576 -5.35 -2.37 3.79
CA GLY A 576 -4.05 -2.68 4.42
C GLY A 576 -4.10 -3.91 5.35
N THR A 577 -5.23 -4.12 6.02
CA THR A 577 -5.47 -5.31 6.86
C THR A 577 -5.48 -6.59 6.05
N VAL A 578 -6.18 -6.59 4.92
CA VAL A 578 -6.20 -7.72 3.97
C VAL A 578 -4.80 -7.97 3.41
N LEU A 579 -4.09 -6.92 3.03
CA LEU A 579 -2.71 -7.04 2.56
C LEU A 579 -1.82 -7.68 3.64
N GLY A 580 -1.92 -7.25 4.90
CA GLY A 580 -1.20 -7.84 6.03
C GLY A 580 -1.46 -9.33 6.21
N VAL A 581 -2.74 -9.74 6.23
CA VAL A 581 -3.14 -11.16 6.29
C VAL A 581 -2.54 -11.95 5.13
N SER A 582 -2.72 -11.43 3.91
CA SER A 582 -2.26 -12.08 2.69
C SER A 582 -0.75 -12.30 2.65
N TYR A 583 0.02 -11.37 3.23
CA TYR A 583 1.47 -11.48 3.37
C TYR A 583 1.85 -12.60 4.35
N ILE A 584 1.16 -12.69 5.49
CA ILE A 584 1.38 -13.80 6.44
C ILE A 584 1.08 -15.13 5.75
N LEU A 585 -0.07 -15.26 5.08
CA LEU A 585 -0.45 -16.49 4.39
C LEU A 585 0.51 -16.88 3.26
N ALA A 586 1.06 -15.91 2.53
CA ALA A 586 1.95 -16.19 1.40
C ALA A 586 3.42 -16.41 1.79
N PHE A 587 3.87 -15.79 2.89
CA PHE A 587 5.29 -15.78 3.26
C PHE A 587 5.62 -16.44 4.60
N ASN A 588 4.67 -17.19 5.19
CA ASN A 588 4.91 -18.00 6.39
C ASN A 588 5.46 -19.40 6.09
N VAL A 589 5.43 -19.83 4.82
CA VAL A 589 5.89 -21.16 4.38
C VAL A 589 6.85 -21.01 3.19
N PRO A 590 7.70 -22.02 2.91
CA PRO A 590 8.53 -22.03 1.71
C PRO A 590 7.68 -21.84 0.43
N PRO A 591 8.25 -21.25 -0.64
CA PRO A 591 9.68 -21.01 -0.85
C PRO A 591 10.18 -19.66 -0.36
N PHE A 592 9.30 -18.75 0.06
CA PHE A 592 9.67 -17.40 0.50
C PHE A 592 9.22 -17.19 1.95
N GLU A 593 9.98 -17.69 2.91
CA GLU A 593 9.70 -17.48 4.33
C GLU A 593 10.21 -16.12 4.79
N LEU A 594 9.33 -15.12 4.86
CA LEU A 594 9.66 -13.77 5.31
C LEU A 594 9.08 -13.45 6.69
N THR A 595 8.15 -14.27 7.17
CA THR A 595 7.52 -14.11 8.50
C THR A 595 8.58 -14.21 9.60
N GLY A 596 8.40 -13.43 10.68
CA GLY A 596 9.40 -13.31 11.76
C GLY A 596 10.55 -12.34 11.49
N THR A 597 10.65 -11.78 10.27
CA THR A 597 11.68 -10.79 9.91
C THR A 597 11.12 -9.38 9.74
N GLY A 598 11.94 -8.35 9.92
CA GLY A 598 11.53 -6.96 9.59
C GLY A 598 11.34 -6.73 8.08
N LEU A 599 11.87 -7.62 7.23
CA LEU A 599 11.82 -7.49 5.76
C LEU A 599 10.39 -7.60 5.24
N ILE A 600 9.55 -8.49 5.82
CA ILE A 600 8.14 -8.61 5.42
C ILE A 600 7.38 -7.30 5.61
N ILE A 601 7.69 -6.54 6.67
CA ILE A 601 7.06 -5.25 6.97
C ILE A 601 7.55 -4.18 5.98
N VAL A 602 8.86 -4.13 5.73
CA VAL A 602 9.44 -3.20 4.73
C VAL A 602 8.83 -3.43 3.36
N LEU A 603 8.72 -4.68 2.91
CA LEU A 603 8.14 -5.02 1.62
C LEU A 603 6.64 -4.69 1.57
N CYS A 604 5.90 -4.97 2.65
CA CYS A 604 4.50 -4.59 2.76
C CYS A 604 4.33 -3.06 2.59
N PHE A 605 5.16 -2.24 3.26
CA PHE A 605 5.15 -0.78 3.07
C PHE A 605 5.49 -0.36 1.64
N VAL A 606 6.51 -0.96 1.03
CA VAL A 606 6.91 -0.68 -0.36
C VAL A 606 5.75 -0.91 -1.32
N PHE A 607 5.14 -2.09 -1.30
CA PHE A 607 4.10 -2.44 -2.28
C PHE A 607 2.74 -1.82 -1.96
N ARG A 608 2.43 -1.57 -0.69
CA ARG A 608 1.22 -0.83 -0.29
C ARG A 608 1.25 0.63 -0.74
N ALA A 609 2.42 1.27 -0.67
CA ALA A 609 2.60 2.67 -1.05
C ALA A 609 2.95 2.87 -2.53
N LEU A 610 3.34 1.80 -3.24
CA LEU A 610 3.76 1.82 -4.64
C LEU A 610 2.79 2.57 -5.58
N PRO A 611 1.45 2.38 -5.51
CA PRO A 611 0.53 3.04 -6.44
C PRO A 611 0.58 4.57 -6.38
N VAL A 612 0.88 5.14 -5.20
CA VAL A 612 1.01 6.59 -5.01
C VAL A 612 2.21 7.11 -5.79
N GLY A 613 3.37 6.45 -5.66
CA GLY A 613 4.58 6.78 -6.41
C GLY A 613 4.40 6.60 -7.93
N VAL A 614 3.70 5.55 -8.36
CA VAL A 614 3.44 5.29 -9.77
C VAL A 614 2.55 6.37 -10.39
N ARG A 615 1.46 6.79 -9.73
CA ARG A 615 0.57 7.83 -10.25
C ARG A 615 1.23 9.20 -10.28
N ALA A 616 1.88 9.60 -9.19
CA ALA A 616 2.61 10.86 -9.10
C ALA A 616 3.72 10.93 -10.16
N GLY A 617 4.55 9.89 -10.25
CA GLY A 617 5.61 9.81 -11.25
C GLY A 617 5.07 9.85 -12.68
N THR A 618 3.98 9.13 -12.98
CA THR A 618 3.42 9.07 -14.35
C THR A 618 2.92 10.44 -14.79
N ALA A 619 2.34 11.22 -13.88
CA ALA A 619 1.94 12.60 -14.15
C ALA A 619 3.16 13.48 -14.47
N SER A 620 4.23 13.41 -13.66
CA SER A 620 5.46 14.17 -13.90
C SER A 620 6.15 13.78 -15.20
N PHE A 621 6.27 12.47 -15.51
CA PHE A 621 6.88 12.02 -16.76
C PHE A 621 6.08 12.44 -18.01
N LYS A 622 4.76 12.57 -17.91
CA LYS A 622 3.90 13.03 -19.03
C LYS A 622 4.01 14.54 -19.29
N GLN A 623 4.53 15.32 -18.35
CA GLN A 623 4.72 16.77 -18.52
C GLN A 623 5.96 17.12 -19.34
N LEU A 624 7.01 16.29 -19.30
CA LEU A 624 8.21 16.51 -20.10
C LEU A 624 7.95 16.15 -21.58
N ASP A 625 8.51 16.89 -22.53
CA ASP A 625 8.36 16.58 -23.95
C ASP A 625 9.05 15.23 -24.30
N ARG A 626 8.48 14.47 -25.23
CA ARG A 626 9.03 13.22 -25.75
C ARG A 626 10.21 13.44 -26.71
N ASN A 627 10.30 14.62 -27.32
CA ASN A 627 11.38 15.04 -28.21
C ASN A 627 12.76 14.97 -27.53
N LEU A 628 12.84 15.11 -26.21
CA LEU A 628 14.08 14.98 -25.44
C LEU A 628 14.66 13.56 -25.50
N ASP A 629 13.79 12.54 -25.49
CA ASP A 629 14.22 11.14 -25.58
C ASP A 629 14.72 10.83 -27.00
N GLU A 630 14.04 11.37 -28.00
CA GLU A 630 14.37 11.20 -29.42
C GLU A 630 15.70 11.88 -29.76
N ALA A 631 15.92 13.12 -29.27
CA ALA A 631 17.18 13.84 -29.43
C ALA A 631 18.37 13.07 -28.81
N SER A 632 18.18 12.52 -27.61
CA SER A 632 19.19 11.69 -26.95
C SER A 632 19.50 10.42 -27.76
N THR A 633 18.47 9.77 -28.29
CA THR A 633 18.59 8.56 -29.11
C THR A 633 19.29 8.85 -30.46
N MET A 634 19.02 10.00 -31.08
CA MET A 634 19.70 10.46 -32.31
C MET A 634 21.20 10.67 -32.09
N LEU A 635 21.59 11.13 -30.89
CA LEU A 635 23.00 11.22 -30.45
C LEU A 635 23.61 9.86 -30.06
N ARG A 636 22.93 8.74 -30.36
CA ARG A 636 23.34 7.36 -30.05
C ARG A 636 23.48 7.07 -28.56
N ALA A 637 22.83 7.84 -27.69
CA ALA A 637 22.66 7.46 -26.30
C ALA A 637 21.72 6.25 -26.19
N ASN A 638 21.96 5.38 -25.21
CA ASN A 638 21.01 4.30 -24.92
C ASN A 638 19.98 4.76 -23.89
N THR A 639 18.87 4.03 -23.81
CA THR A 639 17.74 4.33 -22.93
C THR A 639 18.14 4.51 -21.46
N ALA A 640 19.07 3.70 -20.95
CA ALA A 640 19.58 3.87 -19.58
C ALA A 640 20.36 5.19 -19.39
N THR A 641 21.12 5.63 -20.40
CA THR A 641 21.84 6.91 -20.37
C THR A 641 20.86 8.07 -20.50
N THR A 642 19.87 7.97 -21.39
CA THR A 642 18.82 8.98 -21.55
C THR A 642 18.05 9.17 -20.24
N LEU A 643 17.64 8.08 -19.60
CA LEU A 643 16.99 8.13 -18.29
C LEU A 643 17.88 8.80 -17.23
N ALA A 644 19.13 8.35 -17.10
CA ALA A 644 20.01 8.81 -16.03
C ALA A 644 20.54 10.25 -16.21
N ARG A 645 20.77 10.69 -17.46
CA ARG A 645 21.44 11.97 -17.75
C ARG A 645 20.51 13.06 -18.30
N VAL A 646 19.32 12.70 -18.78
CA VAL A 646 18.36 13.68 -19.34
C VAL A 646 17.10 13.71 -18.49
N VAL A 647 16.41 12.57 -18.36
CA VAL A 647 15.07 12.55 -17.77
C VAL A 647 15.09 12.72 -16.25
N LEU A 648 15.91 11.94 -15.52
CA LEU A 648 15.98 12.03 -14.06
C LEU A 648 16.45 13.42 -13.55
N PRO A 649 17.45 14.08 -14.16
CA PRO A 649 17.83 15.44 -13.77
C PRO A 649 16.71 16.47 -13.95
N LEU A 650 15.90 16.35 -15.00
CA LEU A 650 14.76 17.25 -15.25
C LEU A 650 13.57 17.02 -14.30
N LEU A 651 13.52 15.85 -13.65
CA LEU A 651 12.52 15.52 -12.63
C LEU A 651 12.94 15.87 -11.21
N LYS A 652 14.21 16.25 -11.01
CA LYS A 652 14.69 16.67 -9.69
C LYS A 652 13.99 18.00 -9.33
N PRO A 653 13.40 18.10 -8.13
CA PRO A 653 12.71 19.32 -7.69
C PRO A 653 13.64 20.53 -7.59
#